data_AF-A0A2E0PQ73-F1
#
_entry.id   AF-A0A2E0PQ73-F1
#
_cell.length_a   1.000
_cell.length_b   1.000
_cell.length_c   1.000
_cell.angle_alpha   90.00
_cell.angle_beta   90.00
_cell.angle_gamma   90.00
#
_symmetry.space_group_name_H-M   'P 1'
#
loop_
_entity.id
_entity.type
_entity.pdbx_description
1 polymer ?
#
loop_
_entity_poly.entity_id
_entity_poly.type
_entity_poly.pdbx_seq_one_letter_code
_entity_poly.pdbx_strand_id
1 'polypeptide(L)'
;MTIGIPSSQQGGKLLLYLFTSILILGVLNTNSLEQEWVSQQDSTLDEQLKKFSQTEEDILLDLWNETDWTLQESQSHCPNIGADELCDSGPLTEFTIRGTEGEHINDGRWWWVDENTLGLSNYDGGDSRSGATEIVIRNGFQIKFHVQFETQGQYGFMDEIFSQISTDTSGILNTTEDSFTALMQGGDKLSIDIDSDWEGTARFHLKVRGLEIVTSDSISIDDETYVTLLGAYTPLDSDNDGQPDLADSCPNDPDNDKDGDGICGDVDSCPNDAENDADGDGICGDVDSCPNDTENDADGDGVCGDLDQCPGHPDDEDNDGDLVPDACDVDDDNDGVQDDVEVEMGTSPLNPDSDGDQFCDGDLDVFTNSNIFVCYSGPDPQPNNASFPVDTDGDGIPDVESDGDGPLGEDLDDDGDNISDVREIKCGSEPLNQSSIPIDEDGDFICSEMDFNDGWNTLNLVSSDGWFWYYLFSVAIFIAAWNTNRIDRDQAYKQERMEKERSSMLRTYLVTLAILLVLHFQWRELEIGHEPFNQNYHSIAVYATIVVAIVHTLYLLYFGKWTANLWRLDYNAREEERVRNRHLQEVRERKTRERIERERREREEQNRQEEWNRETRLREEKERVQRERMQDIVQDTIQRERHRLDQFRDLGL
;
A
#
# COMPACT_ATOMS: atom_id res chain seq x y z
N MET A 1 -24.06 -50.78 29.91
CA MET A 1 -23.52 -52.06 30.41
C MET A 1 -22.02 -51.96 30.44
N THR A 2 -21.38 -52.36 31.54
CA THR A 2 -19.92 -52.49 31.63
C THR A 2 -19.42 -53.66 30.80
N ILE A 3 -18.32 -53.46 30.07
CA ILE A 3 -17.14 -54.33 29.97
C ILE A 3 -16.05 -53.47 29.29
N GLY A 4 -14.85 -53.47 29.84
CA GLY A 4 -13.64 -52.97 29.18
C GLY A 4 -12.56 -54.03 29.21
N ILE A 5 -11.28 -53.62 29.13
CA ILE A 5 -10.07 -54.42 29.45
C ILE A 5 -9.70 -55.44 28.32
N PRO A 6 -8.41 -55.65 27.95
CA PRO A 6 -7.27 -54.71 27.92
C PRO A 6 -6.18 -55.01 26.82
N SER A 7 -5.08 -54.23 26.81
CA SER A 7 -3.70 -54.72 26.49
C SER A 7 -3.47 -55.25 25.04
N SER A 8 -2.33 -55.78 24.59
CA SER A 8 -0.89 -55.40 24.62
C SER A 8 -0.17 -56.35 23.60
N GLN A 9 1.13 -56.30 23.28
CA GLN A 9 2.32 -55.58 23.77
C GLN A 9 3.39 -55.58 22.64
N GLN A 10 4.41 -54.71 22.70
CA GLN A 10 5.63 -54.73 21.86
C GLN A 10 5.41 -54.33 20.38
N GLY A 11 6.33 -53.67 19.67
CA GLY A 11 7.62 -53.11 20.06
C GLY A 11 8.68 -53.26 18.96
N GLY A 12 9.26 -52.16 18.48
CA GLY A 12 10.56 -52.19 17.78
C GLY A 12 10.63 -51.62 16.35
N LYS A 13 11.31 -50.47 16.26
CA LYS A 13 12.35 -50.13 15.26
C LYS A 13 12.01 -50.01 13.76
N LEU A 14 12.08 -48.75 13.32
CA LEU A 14 13.08 -48.23 12.35
C LEU A 14 13.07 -48.75 10.89
N LEU A 15 12.67 -47.84 9.99
CA LEU A 15 13.18 -47.58 8.63
C LEU A 15 14.30 -48.51 8.09
N LEU A 16 14.07 -49.17 6.94
CA LEU A 16 14.68 -48.80 5.64
C LEU A 16 14.08 -49.57 4.44
N TYR A 17 13.58 -48.83 3.43
CA TYR A 17 13.53 -49.12 1.98
C TYR A 17 13.27 -50.56 1.45
N LEU A 18 12.15 -50.75 0.71
CA LEU A 18 12.13 -50.89 -0.76
C LEU A 18 10.71 -51.14 -1.35
N PHE A 19 10.48 -50.58 -2.54
CA PHE A 19 9.40 -50.81 -3.53
C PHE A 19 8.79 -52.24 -3.53
N THR A 20 7.50 -52.49 -3.77
CA THR A 20 6.56 -52.02 -4.83
C THR A 20 5.08 -52.17 -4.33
N SER A 21 4.06 -51.39 -4.73
CA SER A 21 3.37 -51.42 -6.04
C SER A 21 2.14 -50.47 -6.07
N ILE A 22 1.90 -49.80 -7.21
CA ILE A 22 0.59 -49.31 -7.76
C ILE A 22 -0.27 -48.36 -6.86
N LEU A 23 -0.36 -47.04 -7.09
CA LEU A 23 -0.99 -46.21 -8.17
C LEU A 23 -2.44 -45.72 -7.88
N ILE A 24 -2.65 -44.41 -8.14
CA ILE A 24 -3.92 -43.65 -8.33
C ILE A 24 -4.56 -43.00 -7.09
N LEU A 25 -4.13 -41.76 -6.78
CA LEU A 25 -4.95 -40.52 -6.71
C LEU A 25 -4.07 -39.36 -6.19
N GLY A 26 -4.02 -38.21 -6.88
CA GLY A 26 -3.37 -37.00 -6.36
C GLY A 26 -2.63 -36.12 -7.38
N VAL A 27 -3.38 -35.25 -8.07
CA VAL A 27 -2.97 -33.93 -8.61
C VAL A 27 -1.73 -33.83 -9.51
N LEU A 28 -1.96 -33.65 -10.83
CA LEU A 28 -1.20 -32.72 -11.69
C LEU A 28 -2.07 -32.27 -12.88
N ASN A 29 -1.77 -31.07 -13.40
CA ASN A 29 -2.29 -30.42 -14.62
C ASN A 29 -3.78 -30.04 -14.71
N THR A 30 -4.06 -28.78 -14.39
CA THR A 30 -5.03 -27.95 -15.12
C THR A 30 -4.27 -27.01 -16.05
N ASN A 31 -4.08 -27.42 -17.31
CA ASN A 31 -3.56 -26.54 -18.37
C ASN A 31 -4.05 -27.09 -19.72
N SER A 32 -5.31 -26.78 -20.07
CA SER A 32 -5.99 -27.04 -21.35
C SER A 32 -7.51 -27.00 -21.11
N LEU A 33 -8.14 -25.82 -21.15
CA LEU A 33 -9.58 -25.61 -21.39
C LEU A 33 -9.93 -24.11 -21.47
N GLU A 34 -9.32 -23.39 -22.42
CA GLU A 34 -9.62 -21.94 -22.62
C GLU A 34 -9.50 -21.49 -24.09
N GLN A 35 -10.04 -22.28 -25.02
CA GLN A 35 -10.13 -21.92 -26.46
C GLN A 35 -11.41 -22.44 -27.14
N GLU A 36 -12.58 -22.37 -26.49
CA GLU A 36 -13.84 -22.78 -27.15
C GLU A 36 -15.10 -21.98 -26.72
N TRP A 37 -14.94 -20.72 -26.30
CA TRP A 37 -16.06 -19.84 -25.85
C TRP A 37 -16.09 -18.43 -26.47
N VAL A 38 -15.35 -18.17 -27.57
CA VAL A 38 -15.23 -16.83 -28.19
C VAL A 38 -15.72 -16.80 -29.65
N SER A 39 -16.91 -17.37 -29.92
CA SER A 39 -17.53 -17.28 -31.27
C SER A 39 -19.05 -17.40 -31.36
N GLN A 40 -19.77 -17.40 -30.22
CA GLN A 40 -21.24 -17.52 -30.19
C GLN A 40 -21.98 -16.41 -29.41
N GLN A 41 -21.28 -15.36 -28.97
CA GLN A 41 -21.87 -14.30 -28.15
C GLN A 41 -21.93 -12.91 -28.83
N ASP A 42 -21.16 -12.68 -29.90
CA ASP A 42 -21.17 -11.40 -30.65
C ASP A 42 -22.46 -11.20 -31.48
N SER A 43 -23.01 -12.25 -32.10
CA SER A 43 -24.16 -12.08 -33.01
C SER A 43 -25.46 -11.74 -32.29
N THR A 44 -25.55 -11.97 -30.97
CA THR A 44 -26.72 -11.62 -30.16
C THR A 44 -26.57 -10.28 -29.46
N LEU A 45 -25.33 -9.86 -29.14
CA LEU A 45 -25.11 -8.57 -28.49
C LEU A 45 -25.32 -7.41 -29.47
N ASP A 46 -24.83 -7.52 -30.71
CA ASP A 46 -25.01 -6.49 -31.73
C ASP A 46 -26.48 -6.36 -32.20
N GLU A 47 -27.24 -7.46 -32.13
CA GLU A 47 -28.68 -7.50 -32.45
C GLU A 47 -29.55 -7.08 -31.24
N GLN A 48 -29.05 -7.17 -30.01
CA GLN A 48 -29.68 -6.62 -28.81
C GLN A 48 -29.34 -5.14 -28.60
N LEU A 49 -28.11 -4.69 -28.90
CA LEU A 49 -27.69 -3.29 -28.85
C LEU A 49 -28.44 -2.44 -29.88
N LYS A 50 -28.63 -2.93 -31.11
CA LYS A 50 -29.52 -2.28 -32.10
C LYS A 50 -30.98 -2.23 -31.66
N LYS A 51 -31.38 -3.10 -30.73
CA LYS A 51 -32.74 -3.12 -30.15
C LYS A 51 -32.85 -2.28 -28.89
N PHE A 52 -31.73 -1.97 -28.23
CA PHE A 52 -31.64 -1.09 -27.06
C PHE A 52 -31.46 0.38 -27.49
N SER A 53 -30.65 0.66 -28.51
CA SER A 53 -30.45 2.01 -29.05
C SER A 53 -31.67 2.55 -29.80
N GLN A 54 -32.66 1.71 -30.14
CA GLN A 54 -33.96 2.16 -30.61
C GLN A 54 -34.93 2.43 -29.45
N THR A 55 -34.72 1.86 -28.26
CA THR A 55 -35.64 2.03 -27.14
C THR A 55 -35.40 3.28 -26.31
N GLU A 56 -34.21 3.88 -26.24
CA GLU A 56 -34.05 5.14 -25.48
C GLU A 56 -34.73 6.33 -26.17
N GLU A 57 -34.55 6.49 -27.49
CA GLU A 57 -35.32 7.50 -28.25
C GLU A 57 -36.83 7.21 -28.23
N ASP A 58 -37.26 5.94 -28.38
CA ASP A 58 -38.69 5.59 -28.33
C ASP A 58 -39.31 5.74 -26.91
N ILE A 59 -38.57 5.46 -25.82
CA ILE A 59 -39.05 5.63 -24.44
C ILE A 59 -39.21 7.13 -24.11
N LEU A 60 -38.35 8.00 -24.65
CA LEU A 60 -38.51 9.45 -24.56
C LEU A 60 -39.70 9.97 -25.40
N LEU A 61 -40.26 9.20 -26.33
CA LEU A 61 -41.35 9.67 -27.23
C LEU A 61 -42.77 9.26 -26.82
N ASP A 62 -42.93 8.34 -25.86
CA ASP A 62 -44.23 7.78 -25.44
C ASP A 62 -44.68 8.19 -24.01
N LEU A 63 -43.88 8.98 -23.27
CA LEU A 63 -44.17 9.42 -21.90
C LEU A 63 -44.53 10.92 -21.75
N TRP A 64 -44.64 11.66 -22.86
CA TRP A 64 -44.78 13.12 -22.84
C TRP A 64 -46.24 13.55 -22.73
N ASN A 65 -46.67 13.79 -21.49
CA ASN A 65 -48.00 14.30 -21.14
C ASN A 65 -48.08 15.81 -21.45
N GLU A 66 -49.27 16.31 -21.85
CA GLU A 66 -49.47 17.71 -22.30
C GLU A 66 -49.27 18.79 -21.20
N THR A 67 -48.80 18.43 -20.00
CA THR A 67 -48.86 19.27 -18.80
C THR A 67 -47.65 20.17 -18.57
N ASP A 68 -46.47 19.76 -19.07
CA ASP A 68 -45.19 20.33 -18.63
C ASP A 68 -44.54 21.21 -19.72
N TRP A 69 -45.32 21.55 -20.75
CA TRP A 69 -44.87 22.27 -21.95
C TRP A 69 -45.44 23.68 -22.00
N THR A 70 -44.57 24.67 -22.22
CA THR A 70 -45.00 26.07 -22.39
C THR A 70 -45.32 26.35 -23.85
N LEU A 71 -46.56 26.73 -24.14
CA LEU A 71 -46.97 27.19 -25.47
C LEU A 71 -46.35 28.57 -25.75
N GLN A 72 -45.41 28.65 -26.69
CA GLN A 72 -44.83 29.92 -27.14
C GLN A 72 -45.57 30.46 -28.37
N GLU A 73 -45.80 31.78 -28.41
CA GLU A 73 -46.29 32.46 -29.62
C GLU A 73 -45.20 32.42 -30.70
N SER A 74 -45.54 31.94 -31.89
CA SER A 74 -44.57 31.58 -32.95
C SER A 74 -43.79 32.75 -33.56
N GLN A 75 -44.19 34.00 -33.28
CA GLN A 75 -43.57 35.21 -33.81
C GLN A 75 -42.10 35.41 -33.40
N SER A 76 -41.66 34.86 -32.26
CA SER A 76 -40.32 35.08 -31.71
C SER A 76 -39.22 34.19 -32.31
N HIS A 77 -39.57 33.14 -33.06
CA HIS A 77 -38.62 32.06 -33.38
C HIS A 77 -38.21 31.96 -34.86
N CYS A 78 -39.02 32.37 -35.84
CA CYS A 78 -38.59 32.52 -37.25
C CYS A 78 -38.98 33.93 -37.77
N PRO A 79 -38.16 34.97 -37.54
CA PRO A 79 -38.54 36.36 -37.82
C PRO A 79 -38.54 36.75 -39.32
N ASN A 80 -38.00 35.92 -40.20
CA ASN A 80 -38.07 36.06 -41.65
C ASN A 80 -38.56 34.74 -42.25
N ILE A 81 -39.83 34.70 -42.65
CA ILE A 81 -40.35 33.58 -43.44
C ILE A 81 -40.54 34.04 -44.89
N GLY A 82 -39.40 34.21 -45.57
CA GLY A 82 -39.25 34.65 -46.96
C GLY A 82 -38.49 33.63 -47.81
N ALA A 83 -38.52 33.82 -49.14
CA ALA A 83 -38.05 32.82 -50.09
C ALA A 83 -36.59 32.35 -49.86
N ASP A 84 -36.40 31.03 -49.84
CA ASP A 84 -35.12 30.30 -49.73
C ASP A 84 -34.27 30.59 -48.46
N GLU A 85 -34.87 30.87 -47.29
CA GLU A 85 -34.15 31.00 -46.00
C GLU A 85 -34.36 29.80 -45.04
N LEU A 86 -33.26 29.21 -44.56
CA LEU A 86 -33.26 28.25 -43.45
C LEU A 86 -33.51 28.98 -42.12
N CYS A 87 -34.46 28.51 -41.29
CA CYS A 87 -34.54 28.94 -39.88
C CYS A 87 -33.37 28.33 -39.09
N ASP A 88 -32.23 29.02 -39.02
CA ASP A 88 -31.06 28.58 -38.23
C ASP A 88 -31.38 28.43 -36.73
N SER A 89 -32.18 29.34 -36.18
CA SER A 89 -32.76 29.28 -34.84
C SER A 89 -34.26 28.99 -34.92
N GLY A 90 -34.77 28.00 -34.18
CA GLY A 90 -36.21 27.70 -34.10
C GLY A 90 -36.54 26.20 -34.22
N PRO A 91 -37.84 25.85 -34.14
CA PRO A 91 -38.30 24.45 -34.14
C PRO A 91 -38.24 23.77 -35.52
N LEU A 92 -37.86 24.51 -36.57
CA LEU A 92 -37.80 24.02 -37.95
C LEU A 92 -36.34 23.76 -38.35
N THR A 93 -36.10 22.65 -39.03
CA THR A 93 -34.80 22.34 -39.69
C THR A 93 -34.79 22.78 -41.14
N GLU A 94 -35.95 22.73 -41.80
CA GLU A 94 -36.14 23.22 -43.16
C GLU A 94 -37.51 23.89 -43.24
N PHE A 95 -37.56 25.05 -43.87
CA PHE A 95 -38.80 25.73 -44.23
C PHE A 95 -38.58 26.40 -45.59
N THR A 96 -39.21 25.86 -46.63
CA THR A 96 -38.94 26.22 -48.02
C THR A 96 -40.25 26.55 -48.73
N ILE A 97 -40.49 27.83 -49.05
CA ILE A 97 -41.61 28.24 -49.92
C ILE A 97 -41.12 28.40 -51.35
N ARG A 98 -41.83 27.80 -52.31
CA ARG A 98 -41.61 27.99 -53.75
C ARG A 98 -42.82 28.69 -54.37
N GLY A 99 -42.55 29.66 -55.25
CA GLY A 99 -43.57 30.49 -55.90
C GLY A 99 -43.17 31.97 -55.88
N THR A 100 -44.11 32.86 -56.20
CA THR A 100 -43.95 34.32 -55.98
C THR A 100 -44.99 34.79 -54.97
N GLU A 101 -44.51 35.59 -54.03
CA GLU A 101 -45.33 36.35 -53.08
C GLU A 101 -46.37 37.20 -53.81
N GLY A 102 -47.60 37.21 -53.29
CA GLY A 102 -48.69 38.11 -53.69
C GLY A 102 -49.08 39.06 -52.57
N GLU A 103 -49.88 40.07 -52.90
CA GLU A 103 -50.53 40.92 -51.90
C GLU A 103 -51.86 40.28 -51.42
N HIS A 104 -52.54 39.51 -52.28
CA HIS A 104 -53.81 38.84 -51.99
C HIS A 104 -54.06 37.58 -52.85
N ILE A 105 -55.12 36.84 -52.50
CA ILE A 105 -55.68 35.62 -53.13
C ILE A 105 -55.92 35.68 -54.67
N ASN A 106 -55.70 36.81 -55.34
CA ASN A 106 -55.90 36.98 -56.79
C ASN A 106 -54.66 37.54 -57.52
N ASP A 107 -53.50 37.69 -56.87
CA ASP A 107 -52.31 38.29 -57.49
C ASP A 107 -50.95 37.67 -57.13
N GLY A 108 -50.91 36.61 -56.31
CA GLY A 108 -49.71 35.78 -56.16
C GLY A 108 -49.96 34.37 -55.65
N ARG A 109 -48.89 33.58 -55.62
CA ARG A 109 -48.92 32.12 -55.46
C ARG A 109 -48.84 31.67 -54.00
N TRP A 110 -48.32 32.55 -53.15
CA TRP A 110 -48.36 32.44 -51.70
C TRP A 110 -48.44 33.84 -51.09
N TRP A 111 -49.02 33.95 -49.89
CA TRP A 111 -49.07 35.20 -49.12
C TRP A 111 -49.24 34.89 -47.63
N TRP A 112 -48.83 35.82 -46.76
CA TRP A 112 -49.13 35.74 -45.33
C TRP A 112 -50.54 36.27 -45.06
N VAL A 113 -51.41 35.43 -44.48
CA VAL A 113 -52.76 35.84 -44.04
C VAL A 113 -52.66 36.62 -42.73
N ASP A 114 -51.81 36.13 -41.83
CA ASP A 114 -51.36 36.75 -40.60
C ASP A 114 -49.92 36.27 -40.30
N GLU A 115 -49.41 36.56 -39.11
CA GLU A 115 -48.02 36.28 -38.73
C GLU A 115 -47.72 34.78 -38.54
N ASN A 116 -48.74 33.92 -38.51
CA ASN A 116 -48.63 32.48 -38.26
C ASN A 116 -49.31 31.60 -39.33
N THR A 117 -50.06 32.21 -40.27
CA THR A 117 -50.83 31.52 -41.31
C THR A 117 -50.30 31.85 -42.72
N LEU A 118 -49.73 30.84 -43.37
CA LEU A 118 -49.33 30.88 -44.77
C LEU A 118 -50.52 30.47 -45.66
N GLY A 119 -50.92 31.35 -46.60
CA GLY A 119 -51.81 31.01 -47.71
C GLY A 119 -51.02 30.59 -48.95
N LEU A 120 -51.49 29.54 -49.62
CA LEU A 120 -51.04 29.05 -50.92
C LEU A 120 -52.23 29.06 -51.88
N SER A 121 -52.04 29.49 -53.12
CA SER A 121 -53.09 29.46 -54.17
C SER A 121 -52.53 28.87 -55.47
N ASN A 122 -53.42 28.27 -56.26
CA ASN A 122 -53.11 27.83 -57.61
C ASN A 122 -53.11 28.98 -58.64
N TYR A 123 -53.50 30.19 -58.27
CA TYR A 123 -53.66 31.31 -59.21
C TYR A 123 -52.31 31.77 -59.77
N ASP A 124 -52.03 31.39 -61.02
CA ASP A 124 -50.72 31.56 -61.66
C ASP A 124 -50.61 32.79 -62.58
N GLY A 125 -51.73 33.45 -62.90
CA GLY A 125 -51.80 34.52 -63.91
C GLY A 125 -51.37 34.09 -65.33
N GLY A 126 -51.20 32.79 -65.58
CA GLY A 126 -50.67 32.18 -66.81
C GLY A 126 -49.16 31.86 -66.82
N ASP A 127 -48.48 31.74 -65.67
CA ASP A 127 -47.10 31.19 -65.56
C ASP A 127 -47.13 29.68 -65.24
N SER A 128 -46.15 28.89 -65.71
CA SER A 128 -46.14 27.42 -65.56
C SER A 128 -45.57 26.95 -64.20
N ARG A 129 -45.88 27.69 -63.13
CA ARG A 129 -45.35 27.46 -61.77
C ARG A 129 -46.35 28.00 -60.75
N SER A 130 -46.52 27.26 -59.67
CA SER A 130 -47.59 27.38 -58.68
C SER A 130 -47.03 27.66 -57.26
N GLY A 131 -47.89 27.67 -56.24
CA GLY A 131 -47.52 27.84 -54.84
C GLY A 131 -47.20 26.53 -54.12
N ALA A 132 -46.06 26.45 -53.44
CA ALA A 132 -45.67 25.27 -52.67
C ALA A 132 -44.93 25.62 -51.38
N THR A 133 -45.04 24.75 -50.37
CA THR A 133 -44.28 24.84 -49.11
C THR A 133 -43.73 23.47 -48.72
N GLU A 134 -42.55 23.44 -48.11
CA GLU A 134 -41.98 22.27 -47.44
C GLU A 134 -41.49 22.67 -46.04
N ILE A 135 -41.81 21.85 -45.05
CA ILE A 135 -41.54 22.09 -43.62
C ILE A 135 -41.02 20.80 -43.00
N VAL A 136 -39.88 20.86 -42.34
CA VAL A 136 -39.27 19.72 -41.61
C VAL A 136 -38.96 20.16 -40.17
N ILE A 137 -39.28 19.30 -39.21
CA ILE A 137 -39.20 19.64 -37.78
C ILE A 137 -37.83 19.26 -37.22
N ARG A 138 -37.27 20.12 -36.37
CA ARG A 138 -35.99 19.91 -35.69
C ARG A 138 -36.11 18.86 -34.58
N ASN A 139 -35.13 17.97 -34.47
CA ASN A 139 -35.02 17.03 -33.36
C ASN A 139 -35.04 17.77 -32.01
N GLY A 140 -35.78 17.24 -31.02
CA GLY A 140 -36.01 17.87 -29.73
C GLY A 140 -37.20 18.84 -29.66
N PHE A 141 -37.83 19.20 -30.79
CA PHE A 141 -38.99 20.10 -30.82
C PHE A 141 -40.29 19.36 -31.16
N GLN A 142 -41.40 19.85 -30.61
CA GLN A 142 -42.75 19.53 -31.05
C GLN A 142 -43.51 20.81 -31.43
N ILE A 143 -44.27 20.76 -32.52
CA ILE A 143 -45.09 21.87 -32.98
C ILE A 143 -46.47 21.41 -33.42
N LYS A 144 -47.44 22.31 -33.30
CA LYS A 144 -48.84 22.04 -33.63
C LYS A 144 -49.24 22.84 -34.86
N PHE A 145 -49.53 22.15 -35.96
CA PHE A 145 -50.03 22.76 -37.19
C PHE A 145 -51.53 22.53 -37.36
N HIS A 146 -52.19 23.48 -38.00
CA HIS A 146 -53.52 23.33 -38.57
C HIS A 146 -53.44 23.61 -40.07
N VAL A 147 -53.93 22.66 -40.88
CA VAL A 147 -53.97 22.78 -42.33
C VAL A 147 -55.42 22.76 -42.78
N GLN A 148 -55.85 23.78 -43.51
CA GLN A 148 -57.19 23.92 -44.07
C GLN A 148 -57.11 24.11 -45.59
N PHE A 149 -58.03 23.49 -46.32
CA PHE A 149 -58.16 23.60 -47.77
C PHE A 149 -59.52 24.23 -48.13
N GLU A 150 -59.58 25.01 -49.21
CA GLU A 150 -60.86 25.55 -49.71
C GLU A 150 -61.69 24.46 -50.44
N THR A 151 -63.02 24.58 -50.37
CA THR A 151 -63.99 23.49 -50.69
C THR A 151 -64.78 23.73 -51.99
N GLN A 152 -64.37 24.63 -52.88
CA GLN A 152 -65.14 25.00 -54.07
C GLN A 152 -64.70 24.33 -55.38
N GLY A 153 -63.56 23.61 -55.36
CA GLY A 153 -62.98 22.83 -56.45
C GLY A 153 -63.72 21.56 -56.88
N GLN A 154 -63.35 21.02 -58.06
CA GLN A 154 -64.05 19.88 -58.67
C GLN A 154 -63.22 18.56 -58.71
N TYR A 155 -63.63 17.62 -57.83
CA TYR A 155 -63.30 16.18 -57.81
C TYR A 155 -61.97 15.70 -57.18
N GLY A 156 -62.12 14.94 -56.08
CA GLY A 156 -61.35 13.71 -55.84
C GLY A 156 -60.09 13.82 -54.98
N PHE A 157 -59.28 14.87 -55.13
CA PHE A 157 -58.02 15.01 -54.37
C PHE A 157 -58.23 15.02 -52.85
N MET A 158 -59.18 15.83 -52.39
CA MET A 158 -59.57 15.92 -50.98
C MET A 158 -60.09 14.58 -50.45
N ASP A 159 -60.97 13.91 -51.20
CA ASP A 159 -61.49 12.58 -50.82
C ASP A 159 -60.34 11.55 -50.67
N GLU A 160 -59.32 11.59 -51.54
CA GLU A 160 -58.18 10.68 -51.51
C GLU A 160 -57.29 10.92 -50.27
N ILE A 161 -56.96 12.17 -49.94
CA ILE A 161 -56.13 12.50 -48.77
C ILE A 161 -56.90 12.29 -47.47
N PHE A 162 -58.12 12.82 -47.34
CA PHE A 162 -58.90 12.70 -46.11
C PHE A 162 -59.41 11.27 -45.85
N SER A 163 -59.41 10.39 -46.85
CA SER A 163 -59.60 8.94 -46.61
C SER A 163 -58.41 8.25 -45.93
N GLN A 164 -57.23 8.88 -45.93
CA GLN A 164 -55.98 8.37 -45.35
C GLN A 164 -55.62 9.05 -44.01
N ILE A 165 -56.18 10.23 -43.73
CA ILE A 165 -55.99 10.95 -42.46
C ILE A 165 -57.12 10.56 -41.48
N SER A 166 -56.80 9.84 -40.40
CA SER A 166 -57.73 9.56 -39.29
C SER A 166 -57.22 10.13 -37.97
N THR A 167 -58.13 10.51 -37.08
CA THR A 167 -57.82 10.82 -35.67
C THR A 167 -57.37 9.60 -34.86
N ASP A 168 -57.50 8.39 -35.41
CA ASP A 168 -56.93 7.16 -34.82
C ASP A 168 -55.42 7.06 -35.03
N THR A 169 -54.82 7.98 -35.78
CA THR A 169 -53.40 7.97 -36.15
C THR A 169 -52.59 8.87 -35.22
N SER A 170 -51.50 8.34 -34.67
CA SER A 170 -50.57 9.09 -33.81
C SER A 170 -50.13 10.39 -34.47
N GLY A 171 -50.29 11.50 -33.75
CA GLY A 171 -49.95 12.85 -34.23
C GLY A 171 -51.06 13.57 -35.03
N ILE A 172 -52.19 12.94 -35.37
CA ILE A 172 -53.36 13.65 -35.90
C ILE A 172 -54.35 13.92 -34.76
N LEU A 173 -54.49 15.19 -34.37
CA LEU A 173 -55.27 15.61 -33.19
C LEU A 173 -56.76 15.83 -33.50
N ASN A 174 -57.08 16.30 -34.72
CA ASN A 174 -58.45 16.60 -35.13
C ASN A 174 -58.56 16.61 -36.65
N THR A 175 -59.72 16.25 -37.19
CA THR A 175 -60.04 16.31 -38.63
C THR A 175 -61.45 16.82 -38.86
N THR A 176 -61.65 17.55 -39.96
CA THR A 176 -62.95 17.96 -40.51
C THR A 176 -63.06 17.49 -41.97
N GLU A 177 -64.10 17.90 -42.69
CA GLU A 177 -64.27 17.61 -44.13
C GLU A 177 -63.26 18.40 -45.00
N ASP A 178 -62.62 19.42 -44.45
CA ASP A 178 -61.81 20.44 -45.14
C ASP A 178 -60.48 20.79 -44.44
N SER A 179 -60.22 20.27 -43.23
CA SER A 179 -59.03 20.62 -42.44
C SER A 179 -58.56 19.50 -41.52
N PHE A 180 -57.28 19.53 -41.13
CA PHE A 180 -56.75 18.69 -40.08
C PHE A 180 -55.81 19.46 -39.16
N THR A 181 -55.65 18.98 -37.93
CA THR A 181 -54.69 19.49 -36.96
C THR A 181 -53.69 18.39 -36.63
N ALA A 182 -52.41 18.64 -36.85
CA ALA A 182 -51.33 17.70 -36.59
C ALA A 182 -50.41 18.20 -35.47
N LEU A 183 -49.96 17.29 -34.61
CA LEU A 183 -48.83 17.46 -33.71
C LEU A 183 -47.62 16.76 -34.37
N MET A 184 -46.63 17.56 -34.76
CA MET A 184 -45.44 17.10 -35.47
C MET A 184 -44.22 17.22 -34.57
N GLN A 185 -43.32 16.24 -34.63
CA GLN A 185 -42.11 16.17 -33.83
C GLN A 185 -40.86 16.09 -34.72
N GLY A 186 -39.67 16.23 -34.13
CA GLY A 186 -38.39 16.10 -34.83
C GLY A 186 -38.32 14.96 -35.87
N GLY A 187 -37.96 15.32 -37.10
CA GLY A 187 -37.89 14.39 -38.23
C GLY A 187 -39.22 14.12 -38.96
N ASP A 188 -40.34 14.66 -38.50
CA ASP A 188 -41.60 14.75 -39.27
C ASP A 188 -41.50 15.82 -40.37
N LYS A 189 -42.34 15.69 -41.41
CA LYS A 189 -42.32 16.53 -42.62
C LYS A 189 -43.73 16.82 -43.14
N LEU A 190 -43.95 18.05 -43.59
CA LEU A 190 -45.10 18.48 -44.37
C LEU A 190 -44.60 19.12 -45.67
N SER A 191 -45.05 18.63 -46.82
CA SER A 191 -44.79 19.26 -48.13
C SER A 191 -46.10 19.35 -48.90
N ILE A 192 -46.44 20.53 -49.39
CA ILE A 192 -47.64 20.81 -50.19
C ILE A 192 -47.19 21.52 -51.46
N ASP A 193 -47.48 20.95 -52.61
CA ASP A 193 -47.24 21.50 -53.94
C ASP A 193 -48.61 21.57 -54.65
N ILE A 194 -49.21 22.75 -54.65
CA ILE A 194 -50.37 23.05 -55.50
C ILE A 194 -49.85 23.13 -56.93
N ASP A 195 -50.59 22.71 -57.96
CA ASP A 195 -50.19 22.85 -59.37
C ASP A 195 -51.32 23.52 -60.19
N SER A 196 -50.97 24.22 -61.27
CA SER A 196 -51.87 25.16 -61.96
C SER A 196 -52.10 24.87 -63.46
N ASP A 197 -51.36 23.95 -64.09
CA ASP A 197 -51.61 23.57 -65.48
C ASP A 197 -52.14 22.14 -65.66
N TRP A 198 -52.92 21.94 -66.74
CA TRP A 198 -53.65 20.70 -67.00
C TRP A 198 -52.73 19.56 -67.50
N GLU A 199 -51.41 19.72 -67.38
CA GLU A 199 -50.37 18.70 -67.62
C GLU A 199 -49.52 18.42 -66.36
N GLY A 200 -49.71 19.17 -65.27
CA GLY A 200 -49.00 19.09 -63.99
C GLY A 200 -49.54 18.05 -63.00
N THR A 201 -48.88 17.93 -61.84
CA THR A 201 -49.36 17.10 -60.72
C THR A 201 -49.19 17.79 -59.37
N ALA A 202 -50.32 18.01 -58.69
CA ALA A 202 -50.34 18.44 -57.29
C ALA A 202 -49.76 17.32 -56.40
N ARG A 203 -48.95 17.70 -55.41
CA ARG A 203 -48.25 16.75 -54.52
C ARG A 203 -48.45 17.10 -53.06
N PHE A 204 -48.74 16.11 -52.25
CA PHE A 204 -48.86 16.24 -50.80
C PHE A 204 -48.05 15.15 -50.12
N HIS A 205 -47.12 15.54 -49.25
CA HIS A 205 -46.34 14.65 -48.40
C HIS A 205 -46.57 15.03 -46.95
N LEU A 206 -47.29 14.21 -46.20
CA LEU A 206 -47.44 14.33 -44.76
C LEU A 206 -46.79 13.11 -44.10
N LYS A 207 -45.70 13.35 -43.38
CA LYS A 207 -45.02 12.36 -42.55
C LYS A 207 -45.12 12.80 -41.10
N VAL A 208 -45.88 12.06 -40.30
CA VAL A 208 -46.17 12.34 -38.89
C VAL A 208 -46.22 11.04 -38.09
N ARG A 209 -45.32 10.84 -37.11
CA ARG A 209 -45.36 9.72 -36.12
C ARG A 209 -45.88 8.37 -36.65
N GLY A 210 -45.26 7.85 -37.72
CA GLY A 210 -45.57 6.54 -38.31
C GLY A 210 -46.66 6.55 -39.38
N LEU A 211 -47.34 7.68 -39.60
CA LEU A 211 -48.08 7.98 -40.82
C LEU A 211 -47.14 8.56 -41.87
N GLU A 212 -47.20 8.04 -43.10
CA GLU A 212 -46.60 8.67 -44.27
C GLU A 212 -47.60 8.61 -45.43
N ILE A 213 -48.19 9.76 -45.76
CA ILE A 213 -49.07 9.95 -46.91
C ILE A 213 -48.26 10.68 -47.98
N VAL A 214 -48.21 10.11 -49.18
CA VAL A 214 -47.55 10.70 -50.34
C VAL A 214 -48.51 10.61 -51.54
N THR A 215 -48.93 11.75 -52.07
CA THR A 215 -49.61 11.85 -53.37
C THR A 215 -48.67 12.48 -54.39
N SER A 216 -48.65 11.93 -55.62
CA SER A 216 -47.74 12.37 -56.68
C SER A 216 -48.40 12.60 -58.05
N ASP A 217 -49.63 12.11 -58.23
CA ASP A 217 -50.26 11.89 -59.54
C ASP A 217 -51.64 12.59 -59.67
N SER A 218 -51.97 13.47 -58.71
CA SER A 218 -53.25 14.19 -58.64
C SER A 218 -53.29 15.43 -59.52
N ILE A 219 -54.41 15.65 -60.22
CA ILE A 219 -54.48 16.61 -61.35
C ILE A 219 -54.73 18.06 -60.92
N SER A 220 -55.35 18.34 -59.75
CA SER A 220 -55.42 19.71 -59.22
C SER A 220 -55.76 19.78 -57.73
N ILE A 221 -55.32 20.90 -57.13
CA ILE A 221 -55.99 21.58 -56.02
C ILE A 221 -56.53 22.86 -56.66
N ASP A 222 -57.86 22.96 -56.80
CA ASP A 222 -58.50 23.96 -57.68
C ASP A 222 -58.59 25.38 -57.07
N ASP A 223 -58.30 25.55 -55.78
CA ASP A 223 -58.50 26.78 -55.02
C ASP A 223 -57.25 27.07 -54.11
N GLU A 224 -57.46 27.20 -52.78
CA GLU A 224 -56.48 27.63 -51.79
C GLU A 224 -56.16 26.59 -50.71
N THR A 225 -54.98 26.71 -50.10
CA THR A 225 -54.58 25.97 -48.89
C THR A 225 -53.97 26.93 -47.86
N TYR A 226 -54.31 26.74 -46.59
CA TYR A 226 -53.86 27.55 -45.46
C TYR A 226 -53.12 26.65 -44.47
N VAL A 227 -51.88 27.01 -44.12
CA VAL A 227 -51.06 26.32 -43.13
C VAL A 227 -50.81 27.27 -41.97
N THR A 228 -51.40 26.98 -40.81
CA THR A 228 -51.35 27.80 -39.60
C THR A 228 -50.54 27.11 -38.51
N LEU A 229 -49.48 27.76 -38.02
CA LEU A 229 -48.75 27.33 -36.82
C LEU A 229 -49.55 27.74 -35.58
N LEU A 230 -50.08 26.76 -34.84
CA LEU A 230 -50.83 26.98 -33.60
C LEU A 230 -49.93 27.10 -32.36
N GLY A 231 -48.65 26.77 -32.49
CA GLY A 231 -47.63 27.00 -31.47
C GLY A 231 -46.47 26.00 -31.52
N ALA A 232 -45.39 26.37 -30.85
CA ALA A 232 -44.23 25.53 -30.62
C ALA A 232 -44.07 25.22 -29.13
N TYR A 233 -43.61 24.01 -28.84
CA TYR A 233 -43.38 23.51 -27.50
C TYR A 233 -41.88 23.25 -27.33
N THR A 234 -41.26 23.97 -26.40
CA THR A 234 -39.89 23.73 -25.94
C THR A 234 -39.93 22.97 -24.61
N PRO A 235 -39.00 22.02 -24.38
CA PRO A 235 -38.92 21.36 -23.08
C PRO A 235 -38.51 22.39 -22.02
N LEU A 236 -38.80 22.10 -20.75
CA LEU A 236 -38.37 22.94 -19.63
C LEU A 236 -36.85 22.81 -19.46
N ASP A 237 -36.22 23.94 -19.17
CA ASP A 237 -34.80 24.15 -18.90
C ASP A 237 -34.77 25.19 -17.76
N SER A 238 -34.57 24.70 -16.54
CA SER A 238 -34.84 25.43 -15.31
C SER A 238 -33.67 26.30 -14.84
N ASP A 239 -32.42 25.91 -15.13
CA ASP A 239 -31.20 26.69 -14.83
C ASP A 239 -30.61 27.43 -16.05
N ASN A 240 -31.00 27.06 -17.28
CA ASN A 240 -30.56 27.65 -18.55
C ASN A 240 -29.12 27.25 -18.96
N ASP A 241 -28.65 26.05 -18.61
CA ASP A 241 -27.38 25.48 -19.12
C ASP A 241 -27.47 25.07 -20.61
N GLY A 242 -28.69 24.85 -21.12
CA GLY A 242 -28.98 24.45 -22.50
C GLY A 242 -29.32 22.95 -22.68
N GLN A 243 -29.34 22.19 -21.58
CA GLN A 243 -29.91 20.86 -21.45
C GLN A 243 -31.33 20.98 -20.83
N PRO A 244 -32.33 20.24 -21.33
CA PRO A 244 -33.65 20.28 -20.71
C PRO A 244 -33.73 19.40 -19.45
N ASP A 245 -34.55 19.78 -18.45
CA ASP A 245 -34.72 19.13 -17.14
C ASP A 245 -34.95 17.60 -17.17
N LEU A 246 -35.43 17.06 -18.30
CA LEU A 246 -35.70 15.62 -18.50
C LEU A 246 -34.50 14.82 -19.04
N ALA A 247 -33.49 15.51 -19.56
CA ALA A 247 -32.24 14.95 -20.08
C ALA A 247 -31.03 15.37 -19.24
N ASP A 248 -31.18 16.44 -18.46
CA ASP A 248 -30.20 16.90 -17.48
C ASP A 248 -30.19 16.03 -16.22
N SER A 249 -28.99 15.78 -15.69
CA SER A 249 -28.78 15.09 -14.41
C SER A 249 -28.88 16.05 -13.23
N CYS A 250 -28.67 17.35 -13.45
CA CYS A 250 -28.71 18.40 -12.43
C CYS A 250 -29.59 19.60 -12.81
N PRO A 251 -30.93 19.43 -12.96
CA PRO A 251 -31.85 20.43 -13.55
C PRO A 251 -32.02 21.79 -12.83
N ASN A 252 -31.19 22.10 -11.85
CA ASN A 252 -31.19 23.38 -11.13
C ASN A 252 -29.77 23.93 -10.93
N ASP A 253 -28.74 23.29 -11.49
CA ASP A 253 -27.34 23.69 -11.41
C ASP A 253 -26.68 23.74 -12.81
N PRO A 254 -26.42 24.94 -13.35
CA PRO A 254 -25.85 25.07 -14.69
C PRO A 254 -24.38 24.66 -14.77
N ASP A 255 -23.69 24.44 -13.65
CA ASP A 255 -22.33 23.85 -13.63
C ASP A 255 -22.36 22.31 -13.44
N ASN A 256 -23.54 21.70 -13.23
CA ASN A 256 -23.79 20.27 -13.07
C ASN A 256 -23.00 19.61 -11.90
N ASP A 257 -22.99 18.27 -11.83
CA ASP A 257 -22.05 17.49 -11.02
C ASP A 257 -20.61 17.74 -11.53
N LYS A 258 -19.91 18.63 -10.85
CA LYS A 258 -18.68 19.28 -11.34
C LYS A 258 -17.41 18.52 -11.00
N ASP A 259 -17.38 17.83 -9.87
CA ASP A 259 -16.27 17.02 -9.39
C ASP A 259 -16.48 15.51 -9.66
N GLY A 260 -17.73 15.07 -9.83
CA GLY A 260 -18.11 13.74 -10.29
C GLY A 260 -18.55 12.78 -9.17
N ASP A 261 -19.01 13.27 -8.03
CA ASP A 261 -19.46 12.45 -6.89
C ASP A 261 -20.91 11.93 -7.03
N GLY A 262 -21.68 12.51 -7.96
CA GLY A 262 -23.09 12.21 -8.20
C GLY A 262 -24.09 13.10 -7.45
N ILE A 263 -23.63 14.20 -6.84
CA ILE A 263 -24.42 15.26 -6.22
C ILE A 263 -24.28 16.52 -7.08
N CYS A 264 -25.40 17.20 -7.30
CA CYS A 264 -25.42 18.47 -8.03
C CYS A 264 -24.94 19.61 -7.12
N GLY A 265 -24.12 20.53 -7.64
CA GLY A 265 -23.51 21.62 -6.88
C GLY A 265 -24.48 22.63 -6.25
N ASP A 266 -25.77 22.64 -6.65
CA ASP A 266 -26.83 23.39 -5.98
C ASP A 266 -27.29 22.78 -4.63
N VAL A 267 -27.07 21.47 -4.46
CA VAL A 267 -27.39 20.69 -3.26
C VAL A 267 -26.13 20.31 -2.47
N ASP A 268 -25.00 20.17 -3.16
CA ASP A 268 -23.73 19.80 -2.56
C ASP A 268 -23.20 20.89 -1.60
N SER A 269 -22.60 20.44 -0.49
CA SER A 269 -21.89 21.28 0.46
C SER A 269 -20.43 21.52 0.04
N CYS A 270 -19.86 20.66 -0.81
CA CYS A 270 -18.49 20.74 -1.29
C CYS A 270 -18.35 20.65 -2.83
N PRO A 271 -18.95 21.57 -3.64
CA PRO A 271 -19.14 21.44 -5.11
C PRO A 271 -17.89 21.47 -6.01
N ASN A 272 -16.72 21.18 -5.46
CA ASN A 272 -15.45 21.08 -6.18
C ASN A 272 -14.59 19.90 -5.67
N ASP A 273 -15.10 19.08 -4.74
CA ASP A 273 -14.39 17.99 -4.10
C ASP A 273 -15.25 16.73 -3.96
N ALA A 274 -14.94 15.74 -4.81
CA ALA A 274 -15.71 14.52 -4.88
C ALA A 274 -15.60 13.59 -3.64
N GLU A 275 -14.66 13.84 -2.71
CA GLU A 275 -14.63 13.14 -1.42
C GLU A 275 -15.33 13.92 -0.28
N ASN A 276 -15.83 15.13 -0.57
CA ASN A 276 -16.55 16.01 0.35
C ASN A 276 -15.73 16.36 1.63
N ASP A 277 -16.44 16.81 2.68
CA ASP A 277 -15.99 16.84 4.07
C ASP A 277 -15.77 15.40 4.58
N ALA A 278 -14.61 14.82 4.23
CA ALA A 278 -14.31 13.40 4.38
C ALA A 278 -14.09 12.96 5.85
N ASP A 279 -13.59 13.85 6.70
CA ASP A 279 -13.39 13.62 8.13
C ASP A 279 -14.50 14.21 9.03
N GLY A 280 -15.30 15.16 8.52
CA GLY A 280 -16.46 15.71 9.22
C GLY A 280 -16.19 16.97 10.05
N ASP A 281 -15.10 17.71 9.83
CA ASP A 281 -14.81 18.97 10.51
C ASP A 281 -15.65 20.16 10.00
N GLY A 282 -16.18 20.06 8.77
CA GLY A 282 -16.97 21.08 8.08
C GLY A 282 -16.22 21.92 7.05
N ILE A 283 -15.00 21.52 6.67
CA ILE A 283 -14.18 22.05 5.58
C ILE A 283 -14.17 20.99 4.45
N CYS A 284 -14.19 21.44 3.20
CA CYS A 284 -14.08 20.55 2.04
C CYS A 284 -12.61 20.22 1.78
N GLY A 285 -12.30 18.98 1.41
CA GLY A 285 -10.92 18.51 1.22
C GLY A 285 -10.14 19.20 0.09
N ASP A 286 -10.78 19.91 -0.83
CA ASP A 286 -10.10 20.79 -1.80
C ASP A 286 -9.55 22.09 -1.18
N VAL A 287 -10.06 22.48 -0.01
CA VAL A 287 -9.66 23.65 0.78
C VAL A 287 -8.91 23.27 2.05
N ASP A 288 -9.16 22.07 2.60
CA ASP A 288 -8.52 21.59 3.81
C ASP A 288 -7.01 21.32 3.60
N SER A 289 -6.21 21.64 4.61
CA SER A 289 -4.80 21.27 4.67
C SER A 289 -4.60 19.85 5.20
N CYS A 290 -5.57 19.32 5.96
CA CYS A 290 -5.57 17.98 6.54
C CYS A 290 -6.89 17.22 6.25
N PRO A 291 -7.23 16.89 4.98
CA PRO A 291 -8.56 16.38 4.58
C PRO A 291 -9.00 15.01 5.14
N ASN A 292 -8.26 14.42 6.08
CA ASN A 292 -8.54 13.12 6.66
C ASN A 292 -8.47 13.14 8.21
N ASP A 293 -8.33 14.32 8.81
CA ASP A 293 -8.18 14.50 10.24
C ASP A 293 -9.01 15.69 10.77
N THR A 294 -10.08 15.35 11.49
CA THR A 294 -11.04 16.29 12.05
C THR A 294 -10.45 17.29 13.06
N GLU A 295 -9.28 16.97 13.65
CA GLU A 295 -8.60 17.88 14.59
C GLU A 295 -7.52 18.74 13.89
N ASN A 296 -7.23 18.46 12.61
CA ASN A 296 -6.24 19.14 11.77
C ASN A 296 -4.81 19.08 12.39
N ASP A 297 -3.89 19.89 11.87
CA ASP A 297 -2.60 20.22 12.50
C ASP A 297 -2.82 20.83 13.90
N ALA A 298 -2.91 19.96 14.92
CA ALA A 298 -3.48 20.27 16.24
C ALA A 298 -2.49 21.01 17.16
N ASP A 299 -1.20 20.78 17.01
CA ASP A 299 -0.10 21.46 17.70
C ASP A 299 0.55 22.58 16.88
N GLY A 300 0.45 22.55 15.55
CA GLY A 300 0.91 23.59 14.64
C GLY A 300 2.28 23.34 14.02
N ASP A 301 2.74 22.09 13.96
CA ASP A 301 4.04 21.71 13.37
C ASP A 301 4.02 21.62 11.82
N GLY A 302 2.82 21.47 11.23
CA GLY A 302 2.58 21.36 9.79
C GLY A 302 2.39 19.93 9.27
N VAL A 303 2.27 18.94 10.15
CA VAL A 303 1.84 17.57 9.89
C VAL A 303 0.37 17.43 10.34
N CYS A 304 -0.38 16.56 9.66
CA CYS A 304 -1.78 16.28 10.00
C CYS A 304 -1.84 15.13 11.01
N GLY A 305 -2.78 15.15 11.96
CA GLY A 305 -2.86 14.15 13.05
C GLY A 305 -3.06 12.69 12.59
N ASP A 306 -3.44 12.45 11.34
CA ASP A 306 -3.49 11.11 10.72
C ASP A 306 -2.13 10.58 10.22
N LEU A 307 -1.14 11.47 10.10
CA LEU A 307 0.24 11.23 9.63
C LEU A 307 1.32 11.55 10.68
N ASP A 308 0.97 12.36 11.67
CA ASP A 308 1.72 12.78 12.84
C ASP A 308 2.24 11.56 13.64
N GLN A 309 3.54 11.56 13.95
CA GLN A 309 4.18 10.48 14.72
C GLN A 309 4.04 10.70 16.23
N CYS A 310 3.80 11.95 16.64
CA CYS A 310 3.84 12.47 17.99
C CYS A 310 2.52 13.14 18.47
N PRO A 311 1.32 12.56 18.23
CA PRO A 311 0.01 13.22 18.37
C PRO A 311 -0.15 14.33 19.41
N GLY A 312 -0.15 15.59 18.95
CA GLY A 312 -0.33 16.79 19.77
C GLY A 312 0.97 17.42 20.28
N HIS A 313 2.11 17.02 19.71
CA HIS A 313 3.44 17.54 19.91
C HIS A 313 4.20 17.53 18.57
N PRO A 314 5.15 18.46 18.32
CA PRO A 314 5.80 18.58 17.02
C PRO A 314 6.80 17.44 16.71
N ASP A 315 6.85 17.02 15.44
CA ASP A 315 7.78 16.03 14.86
C ASP A 315 9.20 16.64 14.55
N ASP A 316 9.58 17.80 15.13
CA ASP A 316 10.70 18.62 14.62
C ASP A 316 12.10 18.37 15.24
N GLU A 317 12.17 17.69 16.39
CA GLU A 317 13.41 17.27 17.06
C GLU A 317 13.43 15.72 17.22
N ASP A 318 14.56 15.10 16.90
CA ASP A 318 14.87 13.64 16.88
C ASP A 318 16.38 13.55 17.16
N ASN A 319 16.72 13.55 18.45
CA ASN A 319 18.07 13.84 18.96
C ASN A 319 19.03 12.64 18.82
N ASP A 320 18.55 11.43 19.10
CA ASP A 320 19.31 10.19 18.90
C ASP A 320 19.31 9.71 17.44
N GLY A 321 18.24 10.01 16.68
CA GLY A 321 18.04 9.58 15.31
C GLY A 321 17.31 8.23 15.13
N ASP A 322 16.59 7.75 16.14
CA ASP A 322 15.82 6.48 16.18
C ASP A 322 14.64 6.45 15.19
N LEU A 323 14.12 7.64 14.83
CA LEU A 323 12.86 7.91 14.11
C LEU A 323 11.60 7.96 15.02
N VAL A 324 11.78 8.28 16.31
CA VAL A 324 10.74 8.77 17.21
C VAL A 324 11.11 10.21 17.60
N PRO A 325 10.19 11.20 17.52
CA PRO A 325 10.51 12.57 17.94
C PRO A 325 10.62 12.72 19.47
N ASP A 326 11.56 13.56 19.93
CA ASP A 326 11.87 13.84 21.35
C ASP A 326 10.62 14.16 22.19
N ALA A 327 9.58 14.75 21.58
CA ALA A 327 8.38 15.14 22.32
C ALA A 327 7.45 13.95 22.71
N CYS A 328 7.74 12.73 22.24
CA CYS A 328 7.01 11.50 22.53
C CYS A 328 7.89 10.24 22.59
N ASP A 329 9.21 10.37 22.46
CA ASP A 329 10.11 9.39 23.05
C ASP A 329 10.04 9.46 24.60
N VAL A 330 10.81 8.60 25.23
CA VAL A 330 10.91 8.43 26.69
C VAL A 330 12.37 8.31 27.15
N ASP A 331 13.32 8.46 26.23
CA ASP A 331 14.77 8.22 26.35
C ASP A 331 15.44 8.98 25.17
N ASP A 332 15.32 10.33 25.16
CA ASP A 332 15.62 11.20 24.00
C ASP A 332 17.09 11.12 23.47
N ASP A 333 18.00 10.43 24.14
CA ASP A 333 19.37 10.17 23.69
C ASP A 333 19.77 8.69 23.58
N ASN A 334 18.83 7.78 23.88
CA ASN A 334 18.93 6.31 23.79
C ASN A 334 20.11 5.69 24.56
N ASP A 335 20.50 6.28 25.70
CA ASP A 335 21.53 5.73 26.59
C ASP A 335 21.02 4.63 27.54
N GLY A 336 19.70 4.49 27.64
CA GLY A 336 18.99 3.49 28.45
C GLY A 336 18.38 4.04 29.74
N VAL A 337 18.51 5.34 30.04
CA VAL A 337 17.82 6.03 31.14
C VAL A 337 16.69 6.88 30.57
N GLN A 338 15.50 6.79 31.19
CA GLN A 338 14.33 7.56 30.75
C GLN A 338 14.40 9.01 31.23
N ASP A 339 13.90 9.97 30.45
CA ASP A 339 13.99 11.42 30.74
C ASP A 339 13.45 11.77 32.15
N ASP A 340 12.39 11.09 32.59
CA ASP A 340 11.78 11.31 33.91
C ASP A 340 12.64 10.79 35.07
N VAL A 341 13.48 9.79 34.82
CA VAL A 341 14.49 9.25 35.73
C VAL A 341 15.72 10.14 35.73
N GLU A 342 16.19 10.57 34.56
CA GLU A 342 17.33 11.47 34.42
C GLU A 342 17.14 12.81 35.10
N VAL A 343 15.95 13.41 34.95
CA VAL A 343 15.59 14.65 35.67
C VAL A 343 15.59 14.44 37.20
N GLU A 344 15.41 13.20 37.70
CA GLU A 344 15.63 12.85 39.11
C GLU A 344 17.12 12.58 39.45
N MET A 345 17.90 12.00 38.54
CA MET A 345 19.36 11.77 38.67
C MET A 345 20.16 13.08 38.63
N GLY A 346 19.69 14.06 37.85
CA GLY A 346 20.35 15.33 37.56
C GLY A 346 21.08 15.38 36.21
N THR A 347 20.92 14.36 35.37
CA THR A 347 21.47 14.24 34.01
C THR A 347 20.61 15.01 32.99
N SER A 348 20.85 14.83 31.70
CA SER A 348 20.33 15.66 30.61
C SER A 348 19.78 14.79 29.48
N PRO A 349 18.44 14.68 29.31
CA PRO A 349 17.85 13.73 28.36
C PRO A 349 18.24 13.85 26.89
N LEU A 350 18.77 15.00 26.49
CA LEU A 350 19.23 15.23 25.12
C LEU A 350 20.74 14.96 24.95
N ASN A 351 21.42 14.33 25.91
CA ASN A 351 22.88 14.22 25.93
C ASN A 351 23.37 13.04 26.80
N PRO A 352 23.79 11.92 26.19
CA PRO A 352 23.95 10.61 26.83
C PRO A 352 25.21 10.48 27.70
N ASP A 353 25.95 11.57 27.89
CA ASP A 353 27.18 11.70 28.69
C ASP A 353 27.15 13.12 29.27
N SER A 354 26.42 13.29 30.38
CA SER A 354 26.04 14.60 30.93
C SER A 354 27.21 15.48 31.38
N ASP A 355 28.36 14.88 31.69
CA ASP A 355 29.53 15.60 32.20
C ASP A 355 30.74 15.64 31.25
N GLY A 356 30.76 14.77 30.23
CA GLY A 356 31.69 14.77 29.11
C GLY A 356 32.97 13.98 29.34
N ASP A 357 32.92 12.87 30.09
CA ASP A 357 34.09 12.01 30.36
C ASP A 357 34.21 10.76 29.46
N GLN A 358 33.21 10.54 28.60
CA GLN A 358 33.05 9.44 27.64
C GLN A 358 32.43 8.15 28.20
N PHE A 359 31.97 8.12 29.44
CA PHE A 359 31.05 7.08 29.93
C PHE A 359 29.62 7.60 29.85
N CYS A 360 28.67 6.74 29.48
CA CYS A 360 27.28 7.16 29.36
C CYS A 360 26.61 7.25 30.74
N ASP A 361 25.57 8.09 30.87
CA ASP A 361 24.79 8.18 32.10
C ASP A 361 24.01 6.85 32.36
N GLY A 362 23.68 6.13 31.28
CA GLY A 362 23.00 4.83 31.21
C GLY A 362 23.87 3.60 30.88
N ASP A 363 23.21 2.48 30.56
CA ASP A 363 23.83 1.15 30.40
C ASP A 363 24.05 0.71 28.93
N LEU A 364 23.82 1.59 27.96
CA LEU A 364 23.99 1.33 26.52
C LEU A 364 25.18 2.09 25.91
N ASP A 365 25.83 1.49 24.90
CA ASP A 365 26.86 2.16 24.11
C ASP A 365 26.19 3.10 23.09
N VAL A 366 26.28 4.42 23.25
CA VAL A 366 25.62 5.36 22.33
C VAL A 366 26.49 5.70 21.12
N PHE A 367 25.87 5.63 19.93
CA PHE A 367 26.46 6.01 18.66
C PHE A 367 25.51 6.92 17.90
N THR A 368 26.01 8.06 17.42
CA THR A 368 25.25 8.91 16.49
C THR A 368 24.82 8.13 15.25
N ASN A 369 23.75 8.61 14.60
CA ASN A 369 23.26 8.16 13.30
C ASN A 369 24.32 8.04 12.17
N SER A 370 25.49 8.70 12.31
CA SER A 370 26.64 8.58 11.39
C SER A 370 27.63 7.45 11.76
N ASN A 371 27.27 6.58 12.72
CA ASN A 371 28.12 5.58 13.36
C ASN A 371 29.40 6.21 13.97
N ILE A 372 29.30 7.45 14.47
CA ILE A 372 30.33 8.08 15.30
C ILE A 372 29.99 7.74 16.75
N PHE A 373 30.95 7.14 17.43
CA PHE A 373 30.89 6.79 18.85
C PHE A 373 30.72 8.05 19.72
N VAL A 374 29.84 7.98 20.72
CA VAL A 374 29.57 9.08 21.67
C VAL A 374 30.19 8.77 23.02
N CYS A 375 29.69 7.73 23.71
CA CYS A 375 30.12 7.30 25.03
C CYS A 375 30.06 5.77 25.18
N TYR A 376 30.79 5.23 26.16
CA TYR A 376 30.83 3.80 26.50
C TYR A 376 29.74 3.48 27.51
N SER A 377 29.06 2.34 27.34
CA SER A 377 28.06 1.84 28.30
C SER A 377 28.61 1.87 29.73
N GLY A 378 27.86 2.56 30.61
CA GLY A 378 28.15 2.65 32.03
C GLY A 378 28.20 1.28 32.72
N PRO A 379 28.77 1.23 33.92
CA PRO A 379 28.26 2.06 35.00
C PRO A 379 29.19 3.23 35.33
N ASP A 380 28.79 4.43 34.93
CA ASP A 380 29.30 5.65 35.55
C ASP A 380 28.77 5.73 37.00
N PRO A 381 29.65 5.75 38.03
CA PRO A 381 29.22 5.92 39.42
C PRO A 381 28.77 7.35 39.78
N GLN A 382 29.07 8.37 38.97
CA GLN A 382 28.69 9.77 39.13
C GLN A 382 28.47 10.50 37.76
N PRO A 383 27.33 10.28 37.06
CA PRO A 383 26.86 10.91 35.79
C PRO A 383 26.78 12.44 35.70
N ASN A 384 27.62 13.16 36.43
CA ASN A 384 27.52 14.60 36.75
C ASN A 384 28.86 15.14 37.30
N ASN A 385 29.93 14.35 37.27
CA ASN A 385 31.26 14.65 37.80
C ASN A 385 32.37 13.88 37.06
N ALA A 386 32.73 14.38 35.85
CA ALA A 386 33.80 14.04 34.89
C ALA A 386 35.24 13.85 35.44
N SER A 387 35.35 13.18 36.56
CA SER A 387 36.55 12.75 37.28
C SER A 387 36.34 11.34 37.84
N PHE A 388 35.19 10.73 37.53
CA PHE A 388 34.76 9.40 37.89
C PHE A 388 33.77 8.94 36.80
N PRO A 389 33.98 7.75 36.20
CA PRO A 389 35.03 6.81 36.53
C PRO A 389 36.44 7.34 36.18
N VAL A 390 37.47 6.74 36.75
CA VAL A 390 38.86 7.10 36.39
C VAL A 390 39.28 6.15 35.29
N ASP A 391 39.69 6.72 34.16
CA ASP A 391 40.32 6.05 33.03
C ASP A 391 41.68 6.77 32.82
N THR A 392 42.77 6.12 33.22
CA THR A 392 44.09 6.74 33.29
C THR A 392 44.86 6.74 31.95
N ASP A 393 44.60 5.78 31.06
CA ASP A 393 45.26 5.69 29.74
C ASP A 393 44.38 6.17 28.55
N GLY A 394 43.06 6.18 28.73
CA GLY A 394 42.06 6.64 27.77
C GLY A 394 41.57 5.56 26.79
N ASP A 395 41.65 4.27 27.11
CA ASP A 395 41.17 3.18 26.24
C ASP A 395 39.65 2.93 26.31
N GLY A 396 38.97 3.47 27.33
CA GLY A 396 37.53 3.28 27.56
C GLY A 396 37.17 2.23 28.62
N ILE A 397 38.15 1.68 29.33
CA ILE A 397 37.95 0.77 30.46
C ILE A 397 38.38 1.52 31.75
N PRO A 398 37.58 1.50 32.83
CA PRO A 398 37.93 2.22 34.05
C PRO A 398 38.96 1.49 34.92
N ASP A 399 39.89 2.23 35.54
CA ASP A 399 40.94 1.76 36.48
C ASP A 399 40.39 0.82 37.58
N VAL A 400 39.10 0.96 37.95
CA VAL A 400 38.44 0.14 38.99
C VAL A 400 36.96 -0.08 38.72
N GLU A 401 36.47 -1.32 38.90
CA GLU A 401 35.04 -1.62 39.00
C GLU A 401 34.44 -0.96 40.26
N SER A 402 33.64 0.10 40.08
CA SER A 402 33.02 0.81 41.20
C SER A 402 31.79 0.10 41.80
N ASP A 403 31.11 -0.75 41.04
CA ASP A 403 29.83 -1.40 41.44
C ASP A 403 29.78 -2.93 41.20
N GLY A 404 30.47 -3.44 40.18
CA GLY A 404 30.70 -4.86 39.90
C GLY A 404 29.63 -5.58 39.07
N ASP A 405 28.78 -4.84 38.34
CA ASP A 405 27.75 -5.41 37.43
C ASP A 405 27.86 -4.88 35.97
N GLY A 406 28.86 -4.05 35.64
CA GLY A 406 29.08 -3.45 34.31
C GLY A 406 29.63 -4.40 33.21
N PRO A 407 29.53 -4.01 31.91
CA PRO A 407 29.90 -4.88 30.78
C PRO A 407 31.40 -4.94 30.47
N LEU A 408 32.17 -3.89 30.79
CA LEU A 408 33.59 -3.75 30.40
C LEU A 408 34.57 -4.36 31.43
N GLY A 409 34.29 -4.19 32.73
CA GLY A 409 35.12 -4.70 33.84
C GLY A 409 36.22 -3.72 34.29
N GLU A 410 37.05 -4.15 35.25
CA GLU A 410 38.23 -3.37 35.70
C GLU A 410 39.32 -3.44 34.62
N ASP A 411 39.96 -2.31 34.32
CA ASP A 411 41.23 -2.37 33.61
C ASP A 411 42.26 -3.09 34.48
N LEU A 412 43.23 -3.70 33.81
CA LEU A 412 44.32 -4.48 34.40
C LEU A 412 45.67 -3.98 33.87
N ASP A 413 45.74 -2.79 33.29
CA ASP A 413 46.95 -2.15 32.74
C ASP A 413 46.81 -0.62 32.77
N ASP A 414 46.34 -0.04 33.89
CA ASP A 414 45.75 1.33 34.03
C ASP A 414 46.46 2.50 33.29
N ASP A 415 47.74 2.37 32.92
CA ASP A 415 48.53 3.40 32.21
C ASP A 415 48.96 3.04 30.77
N GLY A 416 48.55 1.87 30.28
CA GLY A 416 48.79 1.37 28.93
C GLY A 416 50.25 0.98 28.62
N ASP A 417 51.13 0.81 29.62
CA ASP A 417 52.54 0.43 29.37
C ASP A 417 52.76 -1.05 28.95
N ASN A 418 51.71 -1.88 28.99
CA ASN A 418 51.68 -3.34 28.73
C ASN A 418 52.21 -4.20 29.90
N ILE A 419 52.10 -3.72 31.13
CA ILE A 419 52.51 -4.38 32.36
C ILE A 419 51.45 -4.17 33.44
N SER A 420 50.59 -5.18 33.63
CA SER A 420 49.49 -5.09 34.59
C SER A 420 49.83 -4.60 36.01
N ASP A 421 48.98 -3.78 36.60
CA ASP A 421 48.98 -3.29 38.00
C ASP A 421 49.26 -4.42 39.00
N VAL A 422 48.61 -5.56 38.85
CA VAL A 422 48.84 -6.77 39.67
C VAL A 422 50.30 -7.25 39.62
N ARG A 423 51.04 -7.02 38.52
CA ARG A 423 52.47 -7.27 38.38
C ARG A 423 53.29 -6.09 38.90
N GLU A 424 52.91 -4.86 38.59
CA GLU A 424 53.59 -3.64 39.01
C GLU A 424 53.65 -3.42 40.51
N ILE A 425 52.52 -3.61 41.20
CA ILE A 425 52.42 -3.59 42.67
C ILE A 425 53.38 -4.62 43.31
N LYS A 426 53.68 -5.73 42.61
CA LYS A 426 54.68 -6.73 43.06
C LYS A 426 56.11 -6.33 42.72
N CYS A 427 56.31 -5.53 41.68
CA CYS A 427 57.60 -5.03 41.21
C CYS A 427 58.03 -3.70 41.85
N GLY A 428 57.10 -2.99 42.52
CA GLY A 428 57.35 -1.70 43.15
C GLY A 428 57.28 -0.49 42.20
N SER A 429 56.60 -0.64 41.06
CA SER A 429 56.24 0.47 40.16
C SER A 429 54.85 1.04 40.50
N GLU A 430 54.47 2.14 39.84
CA GLU A 430 53.23 2.89 40.04
C GLU A 430 52.27 2.64 38.87
N PRO A 431 51.11 1.96 39.05
CA PRO A 431 50.23 1.59 37.94
C PRO A 431 49.57 2.70 37.14
N LEU A 432 49.51 3.91 37.70
CA LEU A 432 48.86 5.05 37.06
C LEU A 432 49.89 5.94 36.32
N ASN A 433 51.00 5.38 35.85
CA ASN A 433 52.17 6.15 35.43
C ASN A 433 53.07 5.41 34.42
N GLN A 434 52.71 5.49 33.13
CA GLN A 434 53.35 4.82 31.97
C GLN A 434 54.89 4.99 31.85
N SER A 435 55.49 5.87 32.66
CA SER A 435 56.94 6.03 32.77
C SER A 435 57.57 5.18 33.89
N SER A 436 56.79 4.40 34.63
CA SER A 436 57.18 3.69 35.86
C SER A 436 57.60 2.23 35.65
N ILE A 437 57.65 1.74 34.40
CA ILE A 437 58.08 0.40 33.97
C ILE A 437 59.02 -0.33 34.97
N PRO A 438 58.62 -1.49 35.50
CA PRO A 438 59.47 -2.39 36.29
C PRO A 438 60.85 -2.66 35.69
N ILE A 439 61.88 -2.59 36.53
CA ILE A 439 63.25 -2.91 36.15
C ILE A 439 63.39 -4.44 35.94
N ASP A 440 63.77 -4.82 34.73
CA ASP A 440 64.20 -6.17 34.32
C ASP A 440 65.68 -6.09 33.89
N GLU A 441 66.60 -6.49 34.78
CA GLU A 441 68.05 -6.37 34.54
C GLU A 441 68.62 -7.45 33.58
N ASP A 442 67.96 -8.59 33.39
CA ASP A 442 68.49 -9.72 32.60
C ASP A 442 67.62 -10.14 31.39
N GLY A 443 66.40 -9.62 31.29
CA GLY A 443 65.52 -9.70 30.13
C GLY A 443 64.67 -10.98 30.07
N ASP A 444 64.39 -11.61 31.22
CA ASP A 444 63.61 -12.85 31.30
C ASP A 444 62.08 -12.65 31.42
N PHE A 445 61.63 -11.39 31.44
CA PHE A 445 60.26 -10.95 31.67
C PHE A 445 59.76 -11.13 33.12
N ILE A 446 60.65 -11.22 34.11
CA ILE A 446 60.37 -11.09 35.53
C ILE A 446 61.12 -9.86 36.06
N CYS A 447 60.47 -9.01 36.85
CA CYS A 447 61.14 -7.84 37.43
C CYS A 447 62.08 -8.24 38.57
N SER A 448 63.14 -7.47 38.78
CA SER A 448 64.23 -7.82 39.70
C SER A 448 63.82 -7.91 41.19
N GLU A 449 62.67 -7.35 41.60
CA GLU A 449 62.11 -7.52 42.95
C GLU A 449 61.34 -8.86 43.12
N MET A 450 60.85 -9.45 42.03
CA MET A 450 60.25 -10.80 42.02
C MET A 450 61.27 -11.90 41.71
N ASP A 451 62.43 -11.56 41.13
CA ASP A 451 63.51 -12.51 40.88
C ASP A 451 64.33 -12.79 42.16
N PHE A 452 64.13 -13.98 42.72
CA PHE A 452 64.93 -14.50 43.84
C PHE A 452 66.31 -15.03 43.41
N ASN A 453 66.74 -14.78 42.18
CA ASN A 453 67.90 -15.39 41.56
C ASN A 453 68.71 -14.41 40.68
N ASP A 454 69.15 -13.32 41.30
CA ASP A 454 70.04 -12.25 40.82
C ASP A 454 71.45 -12.76 40.42
N GLY A 455 71.54 -13.76 39.55
CA GLY A 455 72.76 -14.20 38.87
C GLY A 455 72.96 -15.70 38.57
N TRP A 456 71.97 -16.60 38.70
CA TRP A 456 72.24 -18.05 38.50
C TRP A 456 71.37 -18.76 37.47
N ASN A 457 71.85 -18.73 36.23
CA ASN A 457 71.66 -19.85 35.30
C ASN A 457 72.34 -21.13 35.85
N THR A 458 71.67 -21.94 36.70
CA THR A 458 71.72 -23.43 36.69
C THR A 458 70.93 -24.15 37.79
N LEU A 459 70.41 -25.33 37.42
CA LEU A 459 69.98 -26.47 38.26
C LEU A 459 70.50 -26.51 39.71
N ASN A 460 69.58 -26.45 40.68
CA ASN A 460 69.22 -27.52 41.64
C ASN A 460 68.66 -26.93 42.94
N LEU A 461 67.49 -27.41 43.39
CA LEU A 461 67.24 -27.59 44.83
C LEU A 461 66.09 -28.58 45.09
N VAL A 462 66.46 -29.84 45.34
CA VAL A 462 65.61 -30.77 46.09
C VAL A 462 65.92 -30.59 47.57
N SER A 463 65.00 -29.97 48.32
CA SER A 463 65.03 -30.00 49.79
C SER A 463 63.64 -30.16 50.41
N SER A 464 63.37 -31.41 50.78
CA SER A 464 62.68 -31.84 52.02
C SER A 464 61.24 -31.46 52.38
N ASP A 465 60.43 -30.75 51.58
CA ASP A 465 58.99 -30.51 51.96
C ASP A 465 57.93 -30.88 50.89
N GLY A 466 58.30 -31.69 49.90
CA GLY A 466 57.42 -32.05 48.78
C GLY A 466 56.11 -32.76 49.13
N TRP A 467 55.99 -33.40 50.31
CA TRP A 467 54.77 -34.15 50.68
C TRP A 467 53.65 -33.26 51.23
N PHE A 468 53.99 -32.16 51.92
CA PHE A 468 52.99 -31.24 52.47
C PHE A 468 52.34 -30.42 51.35
N TRP A 469 53.16 -29.89 50.44
CA TRP A 469 52.70 -29.16 49.28
C TRP A 469 51.92 -30.06 48.29
N TYR A 470 52.33 -31.31 48.06
CA TYR A 470 51.55 -32.23 47.21
C TYR A 470 50.14 -32.52 47.79
N TYR A 471 49.99 -32.54 49.11
CA TYR A 471 48.69 -32.72 49.76
C TYR A 471 47.82 -31.46 49.63
N LEU A 472 48.38 -30.26 49.87
CA LEU A 472 47.66 -29.00 49.68
C LEU A 472 47.28 -28.78 48.20
N PHE A 473 48.18 -29.06 47.27
CA PHE A 473 47.94 -28.87 45.83
C PHE A 473 46.88 -29.84 45.29
N SER A 474 46.87 -31.10 45.76
CA SER A 474 45.83 -32.07 45.39
C SER A 474 44.45 -31.74 45.99
N VAL A 475 44.40 -31.16 47.21
CA VAL A 475 43.16 -30.63 47.79
C VAL A 475 42.69 -29.36 47.05
N ALA A 476 43.60 -28.44 46.72
CA ALA A 476 43.29 -27.22 45.97
C ALA A 476 42.74 -27.51 44.57
N ILE A 477 43.36 -28.44 43.82
CA ILE A 477 42.83 -28.90 42.52
C ILE A 477 41.42 -29.51 42.68
N PHE A 478 41.15 -30.23 43.77
CA PHE A 478 39.83 -30.83 44.00
C PHE A 478 38.76 -29.77 44.33
N ILE A 479 39.13 -28.69 45.02
CA ILE A 479 38.24 -27.54 45.31
C ILE A 479 38.02 -26.70 44.03
N ALA A 480 39.07 -26.43 43.25
CA ALA A 480 38.97 -25.74 41.96
C ALA A 480 38.07 -26.51 40.98
N ALA A 481 38.22 -27.84 40.90
CA ALA A 481 37.37 -28.72 40.09
C ALA A 481 35.93 -28.88 40.63
N TRP A 482 35.68 -28.50 41.89
CA TRP A 482 34.33 -28.43 42.47
C TRP A 482 33.64 -27.10 42.13
N ASN A 483 34.36 -25.98 42.23
CA ASN A 483 33.79 -24.64 41.98
C ASN A 483 33.55 -24.33 40.50
N THR A 484 34.41 -24.80 39.60
CA THR A 484 34.31 -24.60 38.12
C THR A 484 33.15 -25.34 37.43
N ASN A 485 32.19 -25.89 38.19
CA ASN A 485 31.10 -26.73 37.69
C ASN A 485 29.72 -26.29 38.23
N ARG A 486 29.56 -24.98 38.48
CA ARG A 486 28.34 -24.38 39.06
C ARG A 486 27.75 -23.25 38.20
N ILE A 487 28.05 -23.23 36.91
CA ILE A 487 27.48 -22.31 35.92
C ILE A 487 26.65 -23.12 34.90
N ASP A 488 25.63 -22.47 34.34
CA ASP A 488 24.60 -22.95 33.41
C ASP A 488 23.54 -23.93 33.95
N ARG A 489 22.43 -23.33 34.39
CA ARG A 489 21.12 -23.96 34.31
C ARG A 489 20.67 -23.93 32.84
N ASP A 490 20.70 -25.07 32.13
CA ASP A 490 19.64 -25.36 31.13
C ASP A 490 19.61 -26.78 30.50
N GLN A 491 20.69 -27.59 30.56
CA GLN A 491 20.67 -28.92 29.93
C GLN A 491 20.07 -30.04 30.80
N ALA A 492 18.77 -29.92 31.12
CA ALA A 492 18.02 -30.83 32.00
C ALA A 492 17.83 -32.28 31.50
N TYR A 493 18.28 -32.66 30.30
CA TYR A 493 18.02 -33.98 29.71
C TYR A 493 19.19 -34.99 29.74
N LYS A 494 20.42 -34.58 30.12
CA LYS A 494 21.61 -35.48 30.15
C LYS A 494 22.01 -35.96 31.55
N GLN A 495 21.46 -35.39 32.62
CA GLN A 495 21.96 -35.61 34.00
C GLN A 495 21.66 -37.01 34.58
N GLU A 496 20.49 -37.61 34.32
CA GLU A 496 20.06 -38.88 34.93
C GLU A 496 21.06 -40.04 34.77
N ARG A 497 21.83 -40.06 33.67
CA ARG A 497 22.78 -41.15 33.40
C ARG A 497 24.09 -41.00 34.16
N MET A 498 24.52 -39.76 34.44
CA MET A 498 25.79 -39.48 35.13
C MET A 498 25.66 -39.59 36.66
N GLU A 499 24.51 -39.24 37.23
CA GLU A 499 24.27 -39.37 38.68
C GLU A 499 24.36 -40.83 39.16
N LYS A 500 23.89 -41.77 38.33
CA LYS A 500 23.92 -43.20 38.65
C LYS A 500 25.33 -43.76 38.78
N GLU A 501 26.29 -43.24 38.02
CA GLU A 501 27.69 -43.65 38.10
C GLU A 501 28.44 -42.91 39.23
N ARG A 502 28.18 -41.62 39.45
CA ARG A 502 28.68 -40.86 40.62
C ARG A 502 28.30 -41.53 41.95
N SER A 503 27.03 -41.94 42.10
CA SER A 503 26.53 -42.62 43.32
C SER A 503 27.18 -43.98 43.58
N SER A 504 27.71 -44.64 42.53
CA SER A 504 28.43 -45.91 42.66
C SER A 504 29.85 -45.69 43.18
N MET A 505 30.63 -44.80 42.54
CA MET A 505 32.03 -44.57 42.91
C MET A 505 32.21 -43.97 44.30
N LEU A 506 31.33 -43.05 44.70
CA LEU A 506 31.40 -42.42 46.03
C LEU A 506 31.26 -43.45 47.16
N ARG A 507 30.42 -44.48 46.96
CA ARG A 507 30.24 -45.58 47.92
C ARG A 507 31.49 -46.46 48.00
N THR A 508 32.12 -46.79 46.88
CA THR A 508 33.36 -47.58 46.87
C THR A 508 34.49 -46.84 47.58
N TYR A 509 34.63 -45.53 47.34
CA TYR A 509 35.65 -44.71 47.99
C TYR A 509 35.45 -44.57 49.51
N LEU A 510 34.21 -44.31 49.96
CA LEU A 510 33.91 -44.24 51.39
C LEU A 510 34.12 -45.59 52.10
N VAL A 511 33.83 -46.72 51.43
CA VAL A 511 34.11 -48.06 51.96
C VAL A 511 35.60 -48.33 52.06
N THR A 512 36.42 -47.96 51.07
CA THR A 512 37.89 -48.12 51.18
C THR A 512 38.50 -47.21 52.24
N LEU A 513 38.02 -45.97 52.36
CA LEU A 513 38.45 -45.05 53.42
C LEU A 513 38.11 -45.60 54.82
N ALA A 514 36.90 -46.15 55.01
CA ALA A 514 36.50 -46.77 56.26
C ALA A 514 37.35 -48.01 56.61
N ILE A 515 37.69 -48.85 55.63
CA ILE A 515 38.58 -50.00 55.84
C ILE A 515 39.99 -49.55 56.26
N LEU A 516 40.54 -48.52 55.61
CA LEU A 516 41.84 -47.96 55.97
C LEU A 516 41.84 -47.33 57.37
N LEU A 517 40.76 -46.62 57.75
CA LEU A 517 40.58 -46.08 59.10
C LEU A 517 40.47 -47.18 60.16
N VAL A 518 39.73 -48.26 59.91
CA VAL A 518 39.63 -49.40 60.83
C VAL A 518 40.97 -50.11 61.00
N LEU A 519 41.72 -50.32 59.90
CA LEU A 519 43.07 -50.90 59.97
C LEU A 519 44.04 -49.99 60.73
N HIS A 520 43.95 -48.67 60.55
CA HIS A 520 44.76 -47.71 61.30
C HIS A 520 44.40 -47.67 62.80
N PHE A 521 43.11 -47.78 63.14
CA PHE A 521 42.65 -47.85 64.54
C PHE A 521 43.07 -49.14 65.25
N GLN A 522 42.98 -50.30 64.57
CA GLN A 522 43.49 -51.58 65.08
C GLN A 522 45.00 -51.57 65.29
N TRP A 523 45.75 -50.79 64.48
CA TRP A 523 47.18 -50.59 64.69
C TRP A 523 47.47 -49.77 65.96
N ARG A 524 46.64 -48.77 66.26
CA ARG A 524 46.82 -47.85 67.39
C ARG A 524 46.55 -48.47 68.76
N GLU A 525 45.67 -49.46 68.87
CA GLU A 525 45.49 -50.23 70.11
C GLU A 525 46.65 -51.20 70.41
N LEU A 526 47.43 -51.58 69.40
CA LEU A 526 48.62 -52.42 69.55
C LEU A 526 49.84 -51.67 70.13
N GLU A 527 49.81 -50.33 70.16
CA GLU A 527 50.90 -49.47 70.66
C GLU A 527 50.87 -49.17 72.16
N ILE A 528 49.81 -49.58 72.89
CA ILE A 528 49.62 -49.25 74.32
C ILE A 528 50.05 -50.41 75.25
N GLY A 529 50.44 -51.57 74.69
CA GLY A 529 50.97 -52.71 75.44
C GLY A 529 52.49 -52.66 75.64
N HIS A 530 52.96 -52.33 76.84
CA HIS A 530 54.38 -52.41 77.21
C HIS A 530 54.94 -53.85 77.06
N GLU A 531 55.97 -54.02 76.23
CA GLU A 531 57.20 -54.83 76.41
C GLU A 531 58.06 -54.73 75.13
N PRO A 532 59.40 -54.78 75.19
CA PRO A 532 60.24 -54.73 73.99
C PRO A 532 60.40 -56.12 73.36
N PHE A 533 60.17 -56.32 72.05
CA PHE A 533 60.93 -57.26 71.16
C PHE A 533 60.23 -57.47 69.81
N ASN A 534 60.97 -57.23 68.70
CA ASN A 534 61.33 -58.20 67.63
C ASN A 534 61.48 -57.53 66.24
N GLN A 535 62.62 -57.75 65.57
CA GLN A 535 63.00 -57.06 64.33
C GLN A 535 62.21 -57.47 63.06
N ASN A 536 61.36 -58.50 63.11
CA ASN A 536 60.65 -59.00 61.93
C ASN A 536 59.46 -58.15 61.47
N TYR A 537 59.00 -57.16 62.26
CA TYR A 537 57.82 -56.35 61.92
C TYR A 537 58.08 -55.20 60.93
N HIS A 538 59.30 -54.66 60.87
CA HIS A 538 59.64 -53.58 59.93
C HIS A 538 59.45 -54.00 58.46
N SER A 539 59.79 -55.25 58.11
CA SER A 539 59.61 -55.77 56.76
C SER A 539 58.13 -55.77 56.34
N ILE A 540 57.22 -56.18 57.23
CA ILE A 540 55.78 -56.25 56.93
C ILE A 540 55.20 -54.85 56.75
N ALA A 541 55.60 -53.88 57.60
CA ALA A 541 55.18 -52.48 57.47
C ALA A 541 55.65 -51.86 56.14
N VAL A 542 56.90 -52.10 55.73
CA VAL A 542 57.44 -51.64 54.44
C VAL A 542 56.74 -52.29 53.25
N TYR A 543 56.42 -53.58 53.31
CA TYR A 543 55.62 -54.23 52.26
C TYR A 543 54.20 -53.65 52.17
N ALA A 544 53.55 -53.34 53.30
CA ALA A 544 52.22 -52.74 53.32
C ALA A 544 52.21 -51.34 52.70
N THR A 545 53.17 -50.47 53.04
CA THR A 545 53.25 -49.12 52.45
C THR A 545 53.59 -49.14 50.96
N ILE A 546 54.47 -50.05 50.52
CA ILE A 546 54.76 -50.25 49.09
C ILE A 546 53.51 -50.71 48.32
N VAL A 547 52.73 -51.65 48.87
CA VAL A 547 51.48 -52.10 48.23
C VAL A 547 50.43 -50.98 48.16
N VAL A 548 50.26 -50.20 49.23
CA VAL A 548 49.36 -49.03 49.23
C VAL A 548 49.81 -48.00 48.20
N ALA A 549 51.12 -47.69 48.12
CA ALA A 549 51.66 -46.77 47.14
C ALA A 549 51.41 -47.27 45.69
N ILE A 550 51.68 -48.54 45.39
CA ILE A 550 51.43 -49.12 44.06
C ILE A 550 49.94 -49.04 43.68
N VAL A 551 49.03 -49.38 44.61
CA VAL A 551 47.58 -49.28 44.37
C VAL A 551 47.16 -47.82 44.13
N HIS A 552 47.71 -46.87 44.90
CA HIS A 552 47.43 -45.45 44.73
C HIS A 552 47.93 -44.92 43.38
N THR A 553 49.15 -45.27 42.96
CA THR A 553 49.71 -44.87 41.66
C THR A 553 48.92 -45.49 40.50
N LEU A 554 48.49 -46.75 40.61
CA LEU A 554 47.62 -47.38 39.60
C LEU A 554 46.24 -46.72 39.54
N TYR A 555 45.70 -46.29 40.68
CA TYR A 555 44.44 -45.53 40.72
C TYR A 555 44.57 -44.16 40.06
N LEU A 556 45.64 -43.40 40.36
CA LEU A 556 45.92 -42.10 39.72
C LEU A 556 46.12 -42.23 38.20
N LEU A 557 46.83 -43.26 37.73
CA LEU A 557 47.01 -43.54 36.31
C LEU A 557 45.69 -43.92 35.61
N TYR A 558 44.79 -44.63 36.30
CA TYR A 558 43.46 -44.94 35.80
C TYR A 558 42.56 -43.70 35.76
N PHE A 559 42.58 -42.90 36.82
CA PHE A 559 41.83 -41.64 36.93
C PHE A 559 42.26 -40.63 35.86
N GLY A 560 43.57 -40.41 35.67
CA GLY A 560 44.11 -39.53 34.63
C GLY A 560 43.75 -39.97 33.19
N LYS A 561 43.69 -41.28 32.92
CA LYS A 561 43.17 -41.78 31.64
C LYS A 561 41.67 -41.54 31.45
N TRP A 562 40.90 -41.59 32.54
CA TRP A 562 39.45 -41.38 32.50
C TRP A 562 39.11 -39.89 32.31
N THR A 563 39.76 -38.98 33.03
CA THR A 563 39.58 -37.53 32.86
C THR A 563 40.01 -37.05 31.47
N ALA A 564 41.13 -37.55 30.93
CA ALA A 564 41.57 -37.23 29.57
C ALA A 564 40.56 -37.69 28.49
N ASN A 565 39.91 -38.84 28.68
CA ASN A 565 38.85 -39.30 27.76
C ASN A 565 37.57 -38.47 27.88
N LEU A 566 37.20 -38.02 29.09
CA LEU A 566 36.06 -37.11 29.28
C LEU A 566 36.31 -35.75 28.64
N TRP A 567 37.47 -35.14 28.89
CA TRP A 567 37.84 -33.85 28.29
C TRP A 567 37.83 -33.93 26.75
N ARG A 568 38.30 -35.04 26.17
CA ARG A 568 38.26 -35.26 24.71
C ARG A 568 36.85 -35.40 24.15
N LEU A 569 35.91 -35.98 24.91
CA LEU A 569 34.52 -36.09 24.50
C LEU A 569 33.80 -34.73 24.58
N ASP A 570 34.08 -33.95 25.63
CA ASP A 570 33.54 -32.60 25.80
C ASP A 570 34.07 -31.63 24.73
N TYR A 571 35.39 -31.63 24.48
CA TYR A 571 36.03 -30.85 23.43
C TYR A 571 35.40 -31.12 22.05
N ASN A 572 35.26 -32.39 21.68
CA ASN A 572 34.65 -32.77 20.40
C ASN A 572 33.17 -32.34 20.31
N ALA A 573 32.42 -32.39 21.41
CA ALA A 573 31.02 -31.98 21.44
C ALA A 573 30.86 -30.46 21.25
N ARG A 574 31.67 -29.65 21.95
CA ARG A 574 31.70 -28.19 21.78
C ARG A 574 32.11 -27.80 20.36
N GLU A 575 33.05 -28.52 19.76
CA GLU A 575 33.51 -28.21 18.41
C GLU A 575 32.47 -28.54 17.33
N GLU A 576 31.72 -29.64 17.46
CA GLU A 576 30.57 -29.91 16.59
C GLU A 576 29.46 -28.85 16.73
N GLU A 577 29.26 -28.30 17.93
CA GLU A 577 28.29 -27.25 18.21
C GLU A 577 28.69 -25.92 17.59
N ARG A 578 29.96 -25.51 17.75
CA ARG A 578 30.54 -24.33 17.06
C ARG A 578 30.41 -24.42 15.54
N VAL A 579 30.68 -25.58 14.94
CA VAL A 579 30.54 -25.80 13.49
C VAL A 579 29.07 -25.75 13.05
N ARG A 580 28.14 -26.34 13.83
CA ARG A 580 26.69 -26.23 13.55
C ARG A 580 26.20 -24.79 13.63
N ASN A 581 26.61 -24.03 14.64
CA ASN A 581 26.16 -22.66 14.86
C ASN A 581 26.69 -21.72 13.75
N ARG A 582 27.97 -21.86 13.36
CA ARG A 582 28.55 -21.12 12.23
C ARG A 582 27.79 -21.39 10.93
N HIS A 583 27.46 -22.65 10.65
CA HIS A 583 26.69 -22.98 9.45
C HIS A 583 25.23 -22.49 9.50
N LEU A 584 24.60 -22.45 10.68
CA LEU A 584 23.30 -21.84 10.88
C LEU A 584 23.32 -20.32 10.63
N GLN A 585 24.38 -19.64 11.08
CA GLN A 585 24.61 -18.22 10.83
C GLN A 585 24.80 -17.93 9.33
N GLU A 586 25.69 -18.65 8.66
CA GLU A 586 25.88 -18.57 7.19
C GLU A 586 24.55 -18.76 6.42
N VAL A 587 23.72 -19.72 6.83
CA VAL A 587 22.41 -19.99 6.21
C VAL A 587 21.39 -18.90 6.50
N ARG A 588 21.42 -18.27 7.68
CA ARG A 588 20.58 -17.10 8.01
C ARG A 588 20.99 -15.91 7.15
N GLU A 589 22.27 -15.53 7.15
CA GLU A 589 22.78 -14.42 6.33
C GLU A 589 22.52 -14.62 4.83
N ARG A 590 22.61 -15.86 4.34
CA ARG A 590 22.30 -16.14 2.92
C ARG A 590 20.82 -15.91 2.62
N LYS A 591 19.91 -16.33 3.52
CA LYS A 591 18.48 -16.05 3.38
C LYS A 591 18.15 -14.55 3.49
N THR A 592 18.82 -13.82 4.38
CA THR A 592 18.64 -12.36 4.49
C THR A 592 19.10 -11.66 3.21
N ARG A 593 20.27 -12.03 2.66
CA ARG A 593 20.73 -11.54 1.35
C ARG A 593 19.77 -11.91 0.20
N GLU A 594 19.29 -13.15 0.15
CA GLU A 594 18.29 -13.62 -0.82
C GLU A 594 16.93 -12.89 -0.70
N ARG A 595 16.58 -12.37 0.49
CA ARG A 595 15.39 -11.55 0.74
C ARG A 595 15.60 -10.12 0.26
N ILE A 596 16.66 -9.46 0.72
CA ILE A 596 17.01 -8.08 0.34
C ILE A 596 17.14 -7.94 -1.18
N GLU A 597 17.80 -8.90 -1.85
CA GLU A 597 17.95 -8.84 -3.31
C GLU A 597 16.63 -9.10 -4.06
N ARG A 598 15.65 -9.76 -3.44
CA ARG A 598 14.30 -9.90 -4.00
C ARG A 598 13.52 -8.59 -3.87
N GLU A 599 13.46 -8.03 -2.66
CA GLU A 599 12.78 -6.75 -2.38
C GLU A 599 13.36 -5.63 -3.25
N ARG A 600 14.69 -5.63 -3.47
CA ARG A 600 15.34 -4.73 -4.43
C ARG A 600 14.85 -4.93 -5.87
N ARG A 601 14.72 -6.17 -6.35
CA ARG A 601 14.24 -6.45 -7.73
C ARG A 601 12.78 -6.07 -7.89
N GLU A 602 11.96 -6.28 -6.87
CA GLU A 602 10.55 -5.88 -6.84
C GLU A 602 10.43 -4.34 -6.91
N ARG A 603 11.23 -3.58 -6.12
CA ARG A 603 11.33 -2.10 -6.26
C ARG A 603 11.85 -1.67 -7.63
N GLU A 604 12.87 -2.33 -8.19
CA GLU A 604 13.36 -2.03 -9.55
C GLU A 604 12.32 -2.36 -10.65
N GLU A 605 11.37 -3.28 -10.42
CA GLU A 605 10.25 -3.56 -11.32
C GLU A 605 9.12 -2.54 -11.16
N GLN A 606 8.77 -2.16 -9.93
CA GLN A 606 7.81 -1.09 -9.65
C GLN A 606 8.24 0.25 -10.29
N ASN A 607 9.49 0.69 -10.05
CA ASN A 607 10.02 1.92 -10.63
C ASN A 607 9.97 1.90 -12.18
N ARG A 608 10.26 0.75 -12.82
CA ARG A 608 10.13 0.60 -14.28
C ARG A 608 8.67 0.67 -14.75
N GLN A 609 7.74 0.10 -13.99
CA GLN A 609 6.31 0.16 -14.32
C GLN A 609 5.76 1.59 -14.16
N GLU A 610 6.17 2.32 -13.13
CA GLU A 610 5.82 3.72 -12.92
C GLU A 610 6.40 4.63 -14.01
N GLU A 611 7.66 4.43 -14.40
CA GLU A 611 8.29 5.15 -15.50
C GLU A 611 7.54 4.89 -16.82
N TRP A 612 7.20 3.63 -17.11
CA TRP A 612 6.39 3.27 -18.29
C TRP A 612 4.97 3.86 -18.25
N ASN A 613 4.30 3.86 -17.08
CA ASN A 613 3.00 4.49 -16.88
C ASN A 613 3.09 6.02 -17.10
N ARG A 614 4.19 6.65 -16.67
CA ARG A 614 4.46 8.10 -16.85
C ARG A 614 4.72 8.43 -18.32
N GLU A 615 5.54 7.65 -19.02
CA GLU A 615 5.77 7.81 -20.47
C GLU A 615 4.48 7.60 -21.28
N THR A 616 3.62 6.67 -20.87
CA THR A 616 2.35 6.38 -21.54
C THR A 616 1.37 7.54 -21.38
N ARG A 617 1.16 8.05 -20.16
CA ARG A 617 0.35 9.26 -19.92
C ARG A 617 0.86 10.46 -20.73
N LEU A 618 2.18 10.70 -20.76
CA LEU A 618 2.80 11.76 -21.57
C LEU A 618 2.65 11.57 -23.10
N ARG A 619 2.38 10.34 -23.57
CA ARG A 619 2.08 10.07 -24.98
C ARG A 619 0.61 10.35 -25.28
N GLU A 620 -0.28 9.85 -24.44
CA GLU A 620 -1.74 10.05 -24.55
C GLU A 620 -2.10 11.52 -24.45
N GLU A 621 -1.48 12.28 -23.56
CA GLU A 621 -1.64 13.73 -23.44
C GLU A 621 -1.17 14.47 -24.70
N LYS A 622 0.00 14.10 -25.26
CA LYS A 622 0.48 14.67 -26.54
C LYS A 622 -0.47 14.35 -27.69
N GLU A 623 -1.03 13.15 -27.74
CA GLU A 623 -2.05 12.79 -28.72
C GLU A 623 -3.36 13.55 -28.50
N ARG A 624 -3.78 13.79 -27.24
CA ARG A 624 -4.95 14.61 -26.90
C ARG A 624 -4.76 16.05 -27.37
N VAL A 625 -3.67 16.70 -26.99
CA VAL A 625 -3.31 18.08 -27.42
C VAL A 625 -3.15 18.18 -28.93
N GLN A 626 -2.67 17.12 -29.59
CA GLN A 626 -2.58 17.08 -31.05
C GLN A 626 -3.95 16.90 -31.72
N ARG A 627 -4.89 16.17 -31.11
CA ARG A 627 -6.29 16.07 -31.56
C ARG A 627 -7.03 17.40 -31.38
N GLU A 628 -6.93 18.02 -30.21
CA GLU A 628 -7.51 19.34 -29.88
C GLU A 628 -7.05 20.40 -30.90
N ARG A 629 -5.72 20.57 -31.09
CA ARG A 629 -5.18 21.49 -32.11
C ARG A 629 -5.65 21.19 -33.53
N MET A 630 -5.94 19.93 -33.85
CA MET A 630 -6.44 19.55 -35.17
C MET A 630 -7.92 19.90 -35.32
N GLN A 631 -8.71 19.76 -34.25
CA GLN A 631 -10.09 20.26 -34.19
C GLN A 631 -10.13 21.79 -34.30
N ASP A 632 -9.27 22.53 -33.60
CA ASP A 632 -9.16 23.99 -33.71
C ASP A 632 -8.88 24.44 -35.16
N ILE A 633 -7.90 23.81 -35.81
CA ILE A 633 -7.53 24.11 -37.19
C ILE A 633 -8.70 23.79 -38.15
N VAL A 634 -9.44 22.71 -37.90
CA VAL A 634 -10.62 22.35 -38.69
C VAL A 634 -11.75 23.37 -38.48
N GLN A 635 -12.04 23.77 -37.24
CA GLN A 635 -13.08 24.75 -36.92
C GLN A 635 -12.76 26.14 -37.49
N ASP A 636 -11.54 26.63 -37.33
CA ASP A 636 -11.10 27.90 -37.94
C ASP A 636 -11.10 27.83 -39.48
N THR A 637 -10.77 26.67 -40.08
CA THR A 637 -10.91 26.48 -41.53
C THR A 637 -12.38 26.52 -41.97
N ILE A 638 -13.28 25.87 -41.23
CA ILE A 638 -14.73 25.90 -41.48
C ILE A 638 -15.25 27.34 -41.37
N GLN A 639 -14.90 28.08 -40.32
CA GLN A 639 -15.29 29.48 -40.15
C GLN A 639 -14.76 30.36 -41.29
N ARG A 640 -13.50 30.18 -41.72
CA ARG A 640 -12.91 30.95 -42.82
C ARG A 640 -13.55 30.67 -44.18
N GLU A 641 -13.97 29.42 -44.45
CA GLU A 641 -14.74 29.12 -45.66
C GLU A 641 -16.22 29.56 -45.55
N ARG A 642 -16.84 29.52 -44.35
CA ARG A 642 -18.16 30.12 -44.11
C ARG A 642 -18.14 31.62 -44.44
N HIS A 643 -17.17 32.35 -43.89
CA HIS A 643 -17.02 33.78 -44.16
C HIS A 643 -16.72 34.10 -45.65
N ARG A 644 -16.08 33.18 -46.38
CA ARG A 644 -15.93 33.30 -47.84
C ARG A 644 -17.25 33.10 -48.58
N LEU A 645 -18.04 32.10 -48.18
CA LEU A 645 -19.38 31.88 -48.74
C LEU A 645 -20.28 33.08 -48.48
N ASP A 646 -20.24 33.67 -47.28
CA ASP A 646 -20.96 34.91 -46.96
C ASP A 646 -20.52 36.07 -47.88
N GLN A 647 -19.22 36.24 -48.11
CA GLN A 647 -18.70 37.25 -49.05
C GLN A 647 -19.10 36.99 -50.51
N PHE A 648 -19.25 35.73 -50.94
CA PHE A 648 -19.80 35.42 -52.27
C PHE A 648 -21.32 35.71 -52.34
N ARG A 649 -22.05 35.42 -51.26
CA ARG A 649 -23.48 35.74 -51.11
C ARG A 649 -23.73 37.25 -51.21
N ASP A 650 -22.94 38.05 -50.50
CA ASP A 650 -22.98 39.53 -50.54
C ASP A 650 -22.62 40.12 -51.92
N LEU A 651 -21.89 39.36 -52.75
CA LEU A 651 -21.57 39.72 -54.13
C LEU A 651 -22.59 39.22 -55.16
N GLY A 652 -23.58 38.41 -54.75
CA GLY A 652 -24.61 37.83 -55.62
C GLY A 652 -24.07 36.83 -56.65
N LEU A 653 -23.08 36.00 -56.26
CA LEU A 653 -22.38 35.03 -57.11
C LEU A 653 -22.82 33.57 -56.88
#